data_AF-A0A1U8KRW3-F1
#
_entry.id   AF-A0A1U8KRW3-F1
#
_cell.length_a   1.000
_cell.length_b   1.000
_cell.length_c   1.000
_cell.angle_alpha   90.00
_cell.angle_beta   90.00
_cell.angle_gamma   90.00
#
_symmetry.space_group_name_H-M   'P 1'
#
loop_
_entity.id
_entity.type
_entity.pdbx_description
1 polymer ?
#
loop_
_entity_poly.entity_id
_entity_poly.type
_entity_poly.pdbx_seq_one_letter_code
_entity_poly.pdbx_strand_id
1 'polypeptide(L)'
;MIPLVSPLEVEHLLVDRLMHFMTVDLQDVKESRQQFNKAKYAYDQAREKFVSLKKNTRGDIVVELEEDLQNSKSSFERRRFDLATALMNIEAKKKYEFLESISAIMDAHLRYFKLGYDLLSQLEPFIHQVLTYAQQSKELANVEQDKLEKRIQEFRTQAEIDTLRVSNNIEPSTNAGSIQVVGMNLDKSVEPLMLSSIEGEVQTIKQGYLLKRSSSRGDWKRRFFVLDSRGSLYYYRNKGIKPMGYHHQHTGSAGDSSGVFAKFRARHSRSLSFNEGTLGSRTVDLRASTIKLDTEDTDLRLCFRILTPLKTYTLQAENGVDRMDWVNKITAVIVSLLNSHIQQQHVEIPRPPSNVTSPNSHGTSEIEQTGYRAEPISSLLRKIPGNDVCAECSAVEPDWASLNLGILLCIECSGVHRNLGVHISKVRSLTLDVKVWEPSIVELFCTLGNGYCNSIWEGSLLKNESVDEPKATSTSVPKPCAKDVISLKEKYIHAKYVDKLLIIKDALQPGDPPNLTNIWQAVKTDNIQEVYRLLAISETNIVNTTFDDAVSIELYHHVVDAQDSSLESQKEQKEQHDPLACQRIKDSNDPGNCLQGCSLLHLACQGGNCVMLELLLQFGADINMRDFHGRTPLHHCVALGNNSLAKHLLRRGAKSSITDEGGLSALERAMEKGAIKDEELFILLNGS
;
A
#
# COMPACT_ATOMS: atom_id res chain seq x y z
N MET A 1 5.64 25.57 18.10
CA MET A 1 6.00 24.14 17.96
C MET A 1 7.47 24.02 18.32
N ILE A 2 7.78 23.64 19.56
CA ILE A 2 9.16 23.54 20.08
C ILE A 2 9.65 22.12 19.77
N PRO A 3 10.90 21.90 19.31
CA PRO A 3 11.33 20.63 18.78
C PRO A 3 11.29 19.54 19.85
N LEU A 4 10.89 18.34 19.42
CA LEU A 4 11.01 17.11 20.19
C LEU A 4 12.48 16.88 20.54
N VAL A 5 12.85 17.13 21.79
CA VAL A 5 14.17 16.75 22.30
C VAL A 5 14.15 15.23 22.53
N SER A 6 14.88 14.51 21.69
CA SER A 6 15.11 13.08 21.79
C SER A 6 15.87 12.73 23.09
N PRO A 7 15.72 11.50 23.63
CA PRO A 7 16.49 11.05 24.80
C PRO A 7 18.02 11.17 24.61
N LEU A 8 18.50 11.04 23.36
CA LEU A 8 19.91 11.25 23.02
C LEU A 8 20.36 12.71 23.21
N GLU A 9 19.52 13.68 22.87
CA GLU A 9 19.84 15.11 23.07
C GLU A 9 19.91 15.50 24.56
N VAL A 10 19.21 14.77 25.43
CA VAL A 10 19.25 15.00 26.89
C VAL A 10 20.56 14.50 27.51
N GLU A 11 21.09 13.36 27.06
CA GLU A 11 22.40 12.87 27.47
C GLU A 11 23.53 13.80 27.00
N HIS A 12 23.44 14.29 25.76
CA HIS A 12 24.39 15.28 25.24
C HIS A 12 24.40 16.57 26.06
N LEU A 13 23.24 17.02 26.55
CA LEU A 13 23.12 18.24 27.37
C LEU A 13 23.88 18.14 28.71
N LEU A 14 23.88 16.98 29.36
CA LEU A 14 24.68 16.76 30.58
C LEU A 14 26.16 16.66 30.26
N VAL A 15 26.49 15.86 29.24
CA VAL A 15 27.87 15.57 28.85
C VAL A 15 28.56 16.86 28.42
N ASP A 16 27.92 17.68 27.57
CA ASP A 16 28.50 18.92 27.08
C ASP A 16 28.74 19.93 28.20
N ARG A 17 27.80 20.06 29.15
CA ARG A 17 27.97 20.95 30.31
C ARG A 17 29.07 20.48 31.26
N LEU A 18 29.15 19.19 31.55
CA LEU A 18 30.23 18.61 32.37
C LEU A 18 31.59 18.72 31.67
N MET A 19 31.62 18.49 30.36
CA MET A 19 32.83 18.64 29.55
C MET A 19 33.29 20.09 29.49
N HIS A 20 32.37 21.06 29.36
CA HIS A 20 32.68 22.48 29.42
C HIS A 20 33.28 22.87 30.77
N PHE A 21 32.69 22.44 31.88
CA PHE A 21 33.23 22.66 33.21
C PHE A 21 34.64 22.07 33.38
N MET A 22 34.85 20.85 32.86
CA MET A 22 36.14 20.18 32.96
C MET A 22 37.24 20.79 32.09
N THR A 23 36.90 21.31 30.92
CA THR A 23 37.85 21.77 29.90
C THR A 23 38.09 23.27 29.93
N VAL A 24 37.07 24.06 30.27
CA VAL A 24 37.12 25.52 30.29
C VAL A 24 37.23 26.03 31.71
N ASP A 25 36.25 25.76 32.58
CA ASP A 25 36.23 26.37 33.92
C ASP A 25 37.41 25.91 34.79
N LEU A 26 37.76 24.62 34.78
CA LEU A 26 38.93 24.12 35.52
C LEU A 26 40.27 24.60 34.95
N GLN A 27 40.32 25.09 33.71
CA GLN A 27 41.55 25.51 33.07
C GLN A 27 42.09 26.79 33.71
N ASP A 28 41.22 27.76 34.00
CA ASP A 28 41.61 29.02 34.65
C ASP A 28 42.26 28.80 36.02
N VAL A 29 41.77 27.82 36.79
CA VAL A 29 42.37 27.44 38.07
C VAL A 29 43.70 26.73 37.88
N LYS A 30 43.85 25.87 36.87
CA LYS A 30 45.13 25.21 36.56
C LYS A 30 46.20 26.24 36.19
N GLU A 31 45.86 27.20 35.34
CA GLU A 31 46.77 28.27 34.91
C GLU A 31 47.14 29.19 36.08
N SER A 32 46.15 29.63 36.86
CA SER A 32 46.39 30.45 38.06
C SER A 32 47.29 29.73 39.07
N ARG A 33 47.10 28.41 39.26
CA ARG A 33 47.94 27.59 40.14
C ARG A 33 49.37 27.46 39.62
N GLN A 34 49.55 27.29 38.32
CA GLN A 34 50.87 27.23 37.69
C GLN A 34 51.61 28.57 37.86
N GLN A 35 50.93 29.69 37.62
CA GLN A 35 51.50 31.04 37.77
C GLN A 35 51.84 31.34 39.23
N PHE A 36 51.01 30.92 40.18
CA PHE A 36 51.30 30.99 41.62
C PHE A 36 52.56 30.20 42.00
N ASN A 37 52.67 28.94 41.57
CA ASN A 37 53.85 28.12 41.86
C ASN A 37 55.14 28.73 41.31
N LYS A 38 55.08 29.33 40.11
CA LYS A 38 56.21 30.04 39.51
C LYS A 38 56.61 31.27 40.33
N ALA A 39 55.63 32.07 40.75
CA ALA A 39 55.89 33.26 41.58
C ALA A 39 56.42 32.89 42.98
N LYS A 40 55.92 31.80 43.56
CA LYS A 40 56.43 31.24 44.82
C LYS A 40 57.90 30.87 44.72
N TYR A 41 58.29 30.12 43.70
CA TYR A 41 59.67 29.71 43.49
C TYR A 41 60.61 30.93 43.29
N ALA A 42 60.18 31.92 42.52
CA ALA A 42 60.95 33.15 42.32
C ALA A 42 61.15 33.92 43.63
N TYR A 43 60.11 34.03 44.47
CA TYR A 43 60.20 34.66 45.78
C TYR A 43 61.12 33.89 46.74
N ASP A 44 61.00 32.56 46.80
CA ASP A 44 61.87 31.73 47.64
C ASP A 44 63.35 31.89 47.23
N GLN A 45 63.63 31.93 45.92
CA GLN A 45 64.98 32.16 45.40
C GLN A 45 65.52 33.56 45.73
N ALA A 46 64.74 34.62 45.54
CA ALA A 46 65.14 35.99 45.88
C ALA A 46 65.41 36.13 47.39
N ARG A 47 64.57 35.48 48.21
CA ARG A 47 64.74 35.44 49.67
C ARG A 47 66.01 34.70 50.09
N GLU A 48 66.31 33.54 49.51
CA GLU A 48 67.56 32.81 49.80
C GLU A 48 68.80 33.64 49.44
N LYS A 49 68.81 34.28 48.26
CA LYS A 49 69.88 35.18 47.84
C LYS A 49 70.08 36.31 48.85
N PHE A 50 68.98 36.95 49.27
CA PHE A 50 69.03 38.04 50.24
C PHE A 50 69.53 37.59 51.63
N VAL A 51 69.04 36.45 52.15
CA VAL A 51 69.48 35.92 53.46
C VAL A 51 70.95 35.48 53.44
N SER A 52 71.48 35.06 52.28
CA SER A 52 72.87 34.62 52.13
C SER A 52 73.91 35.77 52.10
N LEU A 53 73.46 37.03 52.18
CA LEU A 53 74.33 38.20 52.15
C LEU A 53 75.31 38.23 53.33
N LYS A 54 76.59 38.49 53.03
CA LYS A 54 77.63 38.69 54.05
C LYS A 54 77.60 40.13 54.55
N LYS A 55 77.99 40.36 55.81
CA LYS A 55 78.04 41.69 56.45
C LYS A 55 78.94 42.72 55.74
N ASN A 56 79.86 42.27 54.88
CA ASN A 56 80.79 43.10 54.11
C ASN A 56 80.38 43.30 52.64
N THR A 57 79.15 42.93 52.26
CA THR A 57 78.65 43.09 50.89
C THR A 57 78.49 44.57 50.55
N ARG A 58 78.79 44.93 49.31
CA ARG A 58 78.74 46.30 48.79
C ARG A 58 77.28 46.81 48.78
N GLY A 59 77.05 48.05 49.22
CA GLY A 59 75.71 48.58 49.49
C GLY A 59 74.80 48.71 48.25
N ASP A 60 75.38 48.92 47.08
CA ASP A 60 74.68 48.89 45.79
C ASP A 60 74.04 47.51 45.50
N ILE A 61 74.78 46.43 45.74
CA ILE A 61 74.29 45.05 45.56
C ILE A 61 73.19 44.71 46.58
N VAL A 62 73.28 45.25 47.80
CA VAL A 62 72.24 45.04 48.83
C VAL A 62 70.92 45.68 48.42
N VAL A 63 70.95 46.91 47.90
CA VAL A 63 69.75 47.62 47.44
C VAL A 63 69.10 46.90 46.25
N GLU A 64 69.89 46.41 45.29
CA GLU A 64 69.38 45.66 44.14
C GLU A 64 68.67 44.35 44.57
N LEU A 65 69.26 43.60 45.50
CA LEU A 65 68.66 42.36 46.01
C LEU A 65 67.45 42.63 46.93
N GLU A 66 67.42 43.76 47.63
CA GLU A 66 66.26 44.21 48.41
C GLU A 66 65.07 44.56 47.49
N GLU A 67 65.36 45.23 46.38
CA GLU A 67 64.35 45.55 45.36
C GLU A 67 63.81 44.27 44.67
N ASP A 68 64.68 43.33 44.29
CA ASP A 68 64.28 42.03 43.73
C ASP A 68 63.41 41.21 44.72
N LEU A 69 63.78 41.23 46.01
CA LEU A 69 62.98 40.59 47.07
C LEU A 69 61.60 41.23 47.20
N GLN A 70 61.51 42.56 47.18
CA GLN A 70 60.24 43.25 47.32
C GLN A 70 59.34 43.06 46.08
N ASN A 71 59.92 43.08 44.88
CA ASN A 71 59.21 42.85 43.62
C ASN A 71 58.69 41.40 43.53
N SER A 72 59.54 40.42 43.86
CA SER A 72 59.13 39.00 43.88
C SER A 72 58.06 38.72 44.94
N LYS A 73 58.14 39.34 46.12
CA LYS A 73 57.11 39.27 47.17
C LYS A 73 55.77 39.84 46.71
N SER A 74 55.78 41.02 46.09
CA SER A 74 54.57 41.66 45.54
C SER A 74 53.93 40.79 44.46
N SER A 75 54.74 40.22 43.56
CA SER A 75 54.26 39.27 42.55
C SER A 75 53.67 38.00 43.17
N PHE A 76 54.32 37.42 44.19
CA PHE A 76 53.80 36.25 44.90
C PHE A 76 52.44 36.52 45.56
N GLU A 77 52.32 37.64 46.26
CA GLU A 77 51.07 38.05 46.93
C GLU A 77 49.93 38.28 45.92
N ARG A 78 50.22 38.94 44.80
CA ARG A 78 49.24 39.11 43.71
C ARG A 78 48.75 37.78 43.16
N ARG A 79 49.68 36.87 42.80
CA ARG A 79 49.31 35.54 42.29
C ARG A 79 48.57 34.68 43.31
N ARG A 80 48.81 34.89 44.61
CA ARG A 80 48.07 34.22 45.68
C ARG A 80 46.60 34.63 45.69
N PHE A 81 46.32 35.92 45.55
CA PHE A 81 44.94 36.42 45.46
C PHE A 81 44.26 35.98 44.16
N ASP A 82 44.96 36.02 43.02
CA ASP A 82 44.43 35.52 41.75
C ASP A 82 43.95 34.06 41.87
N LEU A 83 44.78 33.19 42.46
CA LEU A 83 44.42 31.78 42.70
C LEU A 83 43.25 31.62 43.68
N ALA A 84 43.23 32.38 44.77
CA ALA A 84 42.14 32.33 45.74
C ALA A 84 40.79 32.73 45.12
N THR A 85 40.78 33.78 44.29
CA THR A 85 39.60 34.22 43.54
C THR A 85 39.15 33.17 42.53
N ALA A 86 40.08 32.58 41.77
CA ALA A 86 39.75 31.53 40.81
C ALA A 86 39.14 30.29 41.50
N LEU A 87 39.68 29.88 42.65
CA LEU A 87 39.14 28.78 43.44
C LEU A 87 37.73 29.08 43.98
N MET A 88 37.52 30.29 44.51
CA MET A 88 36.22 30.71 45.03
C MET A 88 35.15 30.73 43.93
N ASN A 89 35.51 31.18 42.73
CA ASN A 89 34.59 31.21 41.58
C ASN A 89 34.16 29.80 41.15
N ILE A 90 35.10 28.85 41.06
CA ILE A 90 34.76 27.46 40.74
C ILE A 90 33.90 26.84 41.84
N GLU A 91 34.20 27.11 43.11
CA GLU A 91 33.42 26.60 44.23
C GLU A 91 31.99 27.15 44.24
N ALA A 92 31.79 28.39 43.80
CA ALA A 92 30.47 28.95 43.59
C ALA A 92 29.74 28.29 42.40
N LYS A 93 30.39 28.16 41.23
CA LYS A 93 29.83 27.52 40.03
C LYS A 93 29.37 26.08 40.26
N LYS A 94 30.20 25.29 40.94
CA LYS A 94 29.90 23.89 41.29
C LYS A 94 28.58 23.73 42.05
N LYS A 95 28.15 24.75 42.81
CA LYS A 95 26.94 24.67 43.64
C LYS A 95 25.65 24.70 42.83
N TYR A 96 25.63 25.31 41.64
CA TYR A 96 24.39 25.47 40.87
C TYR A 96 24.41 24.79 39.50
N GLU A 97 25.54 24.77 38.78
CA GLU A 97 25.59 24.23 37.41
C GLU A 97 25.20 22.75 37.32
N PHE A 98 25.59 21.94 38.32
CA PHE A 98 25.20 20.53 38.39
C PHE A 98 23.71 20.35 38.68
N LEU A 99 23.17 21.15 39.61
CA LEU A 99 21.75 21.11 39.97
C LEU A 99 20.88 21.57 38.80
N GLU A 100 21.26 22.62 38.09
CA GLU A 100 20.58 23.09 36.88
C GLU A 100 20.58 22.02 35.78
N SER A 101 21.71 21.34 35.59
CA SER A 101 21.84 20.28 34.57
C SER A 101 20.95 19.08 34.90
N ILE A 102 20.93 18.63 36.15
CA ILE A 102 20.03 17.55 36.58
C ILE A 102 18.56 17.98 36.46
N SER A 103 18.24 19.21 36.88
CA SER A 103 16.86 19.71 36.82
C SER A 103 16.34 19.76 35.38
N ALA A 104 17.18 20.18 34.42
CA ALA A 104 16.82 20.20 33.01
C ALA A 104 16.53 18.79 32.46
N ILE A 105 17.31 17.79 32.86
CA ILE A 105 17.10 16.39 32.45
C ILE A 105 15.81 15.84 33.04
N MET A 106 15.56 16.09 34.33
CA MET A 106 14.34 15.65 35.00
C MET A 106 13.09 16.25 34.32
N ASP A 107 13.13 17.53 33.95
CA ASP A 107 12.05 18.19 33.23
C ASP A 107 11.87 17.64 31.81
N ALA A 108 12.96 17.37 31.09
CA ALA A 108 12.90 16.74 29.77
C ALA A 108 12.28 15.33 29.83
N HIS A 109 12.70 14.51 30.79
CA HIS A 109 12.10 13.19 31.03
C HIS A 109 10.62 13.29 31.40
N LEU A 110 10.24 14.21 32.29
CA LEU A 110 8.84 14.42 32.65
C LEU A 110 7.98 14.73 31.42
N ARG A 111 8.45 15.64 30.54
CA ARG A 111 7.76 15.99 29.30
C ARG A 111 7.66 14.79 28.34
N TYR A 112 8.73 14.02 28.21
CA TYR A 112 8.75 12.80 27.39
C TYR A 112 7.73 11.76 27.87
N PHE A 113 7.73 11.45 29.17
CA PHE A 113 6.78 10.48 29.73
C PHE A 113 5.33 10.96 29.65
N LYS A 114 5.10 12.25 29.84
CA LYS A 114 3.76 12.84 29.71
C LYS A 114 3.22 12.71 28.27
N LEU A 115 4.05 13.02 27.28
CA LEU A 115 3.68 12.84 25.87
C LEU A 115 3.38 11.37 25.54
N GLY A 116 4.23 10.46 26.02
CA GLY A 116 4.02 9.02 25.84
C GLY A 116 2.73 8.52 26.47
N TYR A 117 2.41 9.00 27.68
CA TYR A 117 1.15 8.72 28.35
C TYR A 117 -0.05 9.22 27.54
N ASP A 118 -0.04 10.49 27.11
CA ASP A 118 -1.15 11.09 26.35
C ASP A 118 -1.41 10.34 25.03
N LEU A 119 -0.35 9.93 24.33
CA LEU A 119 -0.45 9.13 23.10
C LEU A 119 -1.01 7.72 23.36
N LEU A 120 -0.55 7.06 24.43
CA LEU A 120 -1.04 5.72 24.78
C LEU A 120 -2.49 5.75 25.26
N SER A 121 -2.90 6.79 25.99
CA SER A 121 -4.29 6.99 26.40
C SER A 121 -5.21 7.21 25.19
N GLN A 122 -4.76 7.88 24.13
CA GLN A 122 -5.53 7.98 22.87
C GLN A 122 -5.68 6.62 22.15
N LEU A 123 -4.73 5.70 22.33
CA LEU A 123 -4.77 4.37 21.73
C LEU A 123 -5.61 3.36 22.54
N GLU A 124 -5.87 3.65 23.81
CA GLU A 124 -6.65 2.80 24.71
C GLU A 124 -7.99 2.27 24.13
N PRO A 125 -8.86 3.08 23.51
CA PRO A 125 -10.12 2.57 22.93
C PRO A 125 -9.88 1.55 21.80
N PHE A 126 -8.85 1.74 20.97
CA PHE A 126 -8.51 0.82 19.89
C PHE A 126 -8.00 -0.51 20.43
N ILE A 127 -7.20 -0.48 21.51
CA ILE A 127 -6.72 -1.70 22.18
C ILE A 127 -7.90 -2.51 22.70
N HIS A 128 -8.87 -1.86 23.35
CA HIS A 128 -10.09 -2.52 23.81
C HIS A 128 -10.95 -3.08 22.66
N GLN A 129 -11.05 -2.36 21.55
CA GLN A 129 -11.77 -2.81 20.36
C GLN A 129 -11.14 -4.07 19.76
N VAL A 130 -9.81 -4.10 19.61
CA VAL A 130 -9.07 -5.27 19.10
C VAL A 130 -9.23 -6.46 20.05
N LEU A 131 -9.14 -6.24 21.36
CA LEU A 131 -9.34 -7.29 22.36
C LEU A 131 -10.75 -7.89 22.28
N THR A 132 -11.77 -7.03 22.12
CA THR A 132 -13.16 -7.44 22.01
C THR A 132 -13.39 -8.27 20.73
N TYR A 133 -12.85 -7.81 19.60
CA TYR A 133 -12.90 -8.55 18.34
C TYR A 133 -12.22 -9.92 18.44
N ALA A 134 -11.04 -9.98 19.05
CA ALA A 134 -10.33 -11.24 19.25
C ALA A 134 -11.13 -12.24 20.10
N GLN A 135 -11.78 -11.75 21.16
CA GLN A 135 -12.64 -12.56 22.02
C GLN A 135 -13.88 -13.08 21.27
N GLN A 136 -14.57 -12.21 20.53
CA GLN A 136 -15.72 -12.59 19.70
C GLN A 136 -15.33 -13.61 18.62
N SER A 137 -14.20 -13.39 17.93
CA SER A 137 -13.70 -14.33 16.93
C SER A 137 -13.38 -15.70 17.52
N LYS A 138 -12.83 -15.74 18.74
CA LYS A 138 -12.56 -16.99 19.46
C LYS A 138 -13.86 -17.73 19.82
N GLU A 139 -14.87 -17.01 20.30
CA GLU A 139 -16.17 -17.61 20.63
C GLU A 139 -16.88 -18.16 19.39
N LEU A 140 -16.89 -17.41 18.29
CA LEU A 140 -17.42 -17.87 17.01
C LEU A 140 -16.70 -19.12 16.50
N ALA A 141 -15.37 -19.15 16.56
CA ALA A 141 -14.59 -20.32 16.15
C ALA A 141 -14.91 -21.56 16.99
N ASN A 142 -15.09 -21.41 18.31
CA ASN A 142 -15.50 -22.50 19.19
C ASN A 142 -16.90 -23.02 18.82
N VAL A 143 -17.86 -22.12 18.55
CA VAL A 143 -19.22 -22.51 18.13
C VAL A 143 -19.19 -23.25 16.79
N GLU A 144 -18.38 -22.80 15.83
CA GLU A 144 -18.20 -23.49 14.54
C GLU A 144 -17.55 -24.87 14.72
N GLN A 145 -16.55 -24.97 15.59
CA GLN A 145 -15.90 -26.23 15.92
C GLN A 145 -16.90 -27.21 16.54
N ASP A 146 -17.68 -26.80 17.53
CA ASP A 146 -18.71 -27.62 18.16
C ASP A 146 -19.77 -28.09 17.13
N LYS A 147 -20.18 -27.20 16.22
CA LYS A 147 -21.13 -27.53 15.15
C LYS A 147 -20.54 -28.54 14.16
N LEU A 148 -19.25 -28.44 13.87
CA LEU A 148 -18.55 -29.39 13.01
C LEU A 148 -18.41 -30.75 13.70
N GLU A 149 -18.02 -30.77 14.97
CA GLU A 149 -17.90 -32.01 15.76
C GLU A 149 -19.23 -32.76 15.83
N LYS A 150 -20.34 -32.04 16.07
CA LYS A 150 -21.69 -32.62 16.02
C LYS A 150 -22.02 -33.22 14.65
N ARG A 151 -21.77 -32.50 13.55
CA ARG A 151 -21.99 -33.02 12.18
C ARG A 151 -21.13 -34.23 11.85
N ILE A 152 -19.87 -34.24 12.28
CA ILE A 152 -18.98 -35.40 12.11
C ILE A 152 -19.53 -36.59 12.88
N GLN A 153 -20.02 -36.38 14.11
CA GLN A 153 -20.59 -37.45 14.93
C GLN A 153 -21.88 -38.00 14.30
N GLU A 154 -22.79 -37.14 13.84
CA GLU A 154 -24.00 -37.53 13.12
C GLU A 154 -23.66 -38.39 11.88
N PHE A 155 -22.67 -37.96 11.09
CA PHE A 155 -22.23 -38.70 9.91
C PHE A 155 -21.65 -40.08 10.28
N ARG A 156 -20.86 -40.16 11.35
CA ARG A 156 -20.32 -41.44 11.85
C ARG A 156 -21.44 -42.37 12.30
N THR A 157 -22.40 -41.87 13.08
CA THR A 157 -23.54 -42.67 13.55
C THR A 157 -24.40 -43.15 12.38
N GLN A 158 -24.61 -42.30 11.36
CA GLN A 158 -25.37 -42.69 10.17
C GLN A 158 -24.64 -43.78 9.38
N ALA A 159 -23.32 -43.65 9.20
CA ALA A 159 -22.50 -44.67 8.54
C ALA A 159 -22.49 -46.01 9.29
N GLU A 160 -22.47 -45.99 10.63
CA GLU A 160 -22.62 -47.19 11.45
C GLU A 160 -24.00 -47.84 11.28
N ILE A 161 -25.08 -47.05 11.32
CA ILE A 161 -26.45 -47.53 11.07
C ILE A 161 -26.57 -48.15 9.67
N ASP A 162 -26.02 -47.52 8.65
CA ASP A 162 -26.06 -48.02 7.27
C ASP A 162 -25.25 -49.32 7.13
N THR A 163 -24.12 -49.44 7.82
CA THR A 163 -23.32 -50.67 7.88
C THR A 163 -24.09 -51.81 8.56
N LEU A 164 -24.79 -51.53 9.67
CA LEU A 164 -25.65 -52.51 10.34
C LEU A 164 -26.85 -52.94 9.47
N ARG A 165 -27.45 -52.01 8.70
CA ARG A 165 -28.53 -52.32 7.74
C ARG A 165 -28.06 -53.21 6.59
N VAL A 166 -26.84 -53.01 6.09
CA VAL A 166 -26.24 -53.88 5.06
C VAL A 166 -25.90 -55.27 5.62
N SER A 167 -25.51 -55.33 6.90
CA SER A 167 -25.14 -56.58 7.58
C SER A 167 -26.36 -57.47 7.89
N ASN A 168 -27.52 -56.86 8.20
CA ASN A 168 -28.78 -57.56 8.43
C ASN A 168 -29.46 -58.09 7.14
N ASN A 169 -28.95 -57.74 5.96
CA ASN A 169 -29.44 -58.25 4.67
C ASN A 169 -28.67 -59.49 4.17
N ILE A 170 -27.87 -60.13 5.03
CA ILE A 170 -27.21 -61.41 4.73
C ILE A 170 -27.74 -62.45 5.71
N GLU A 171 -28.83 -63.11 5.34
CA GLU A 171 -29.20 -64.42 5.88
C GLU A 171 -29.44 -65.44 4.76
N PRO A 172 -29.25 -66.75 5.05
CA PRO A 172 -28.92 -67.79 4.08
C PRO A 172 -30.14 -68.34 3.33
N SER A 173 -29.87 -68.98 2.20
CA SER A 173 -30.83 -69.70 1.36
C SER A 173 -31.75 -70.66 2.14
N THR A 174 -33.07 -70.44 2.09
CA THR A 174 -34.06 -71.50 1.79
C THR A 174 -35.45 -70.94 1.46
N ASN A 175 -35.93 -71.32 0.28
CA ASN A 175 -37.31 -71.47 -0.24
C ASN A 175 -38.52 -70.65 0.27
N ALA A 176 -39.29 -70.27 -0.75
CA ALA A 176 -40.75 -70.08 -0.83
C ALA A 176 -41.31 -68.66 -0.64
N GLY A 177 -41.49 -67.99 -1.80
CA GLY A 177 -42.73 -67.33 -2.19
C GLY A 177 -43.35 -66.31 -1.24
N SER A 178 -43.05 -65.03 -1.47
CA SER A 178 -44.08 -63.99 -1.54
C SER A 178 -43.45 -62.69 -2.05
N ILE A 179 -44.16 -62.12 -3.02
CA ILE A 179 -43.83 -60.88 -3.71
C ILE A 179 -43.94 -59.72 -2.72
N GLN A 180 -42.85 -58.98 -2.50
CA GLN A 180 -42.93 -57.61 -1.99
C GLN A 180 -42.27 -56.68 -3.01
N VAL A 181 -43.11 -56.19 -3.93
CA VAL A 181 -42.80 -55.10 -4.84
C VAL A 181 -42.54 -53.85 -4.01
N VAL A 182 -41.28 -53.48 -3.81
CA VAL A 182 -40.91 -52.09 -3.52
C VAL A 182 -40.51 -51.48 -4.87
N GLY A 183 -41.50 -50.89 -5.53
CA GLY A 183 -41.30 -50.07 -6.71
C GLY A 183 -40.45 -48.87 -6.34
N MET A 184 -39.16 -48.92 -6.68
CA MET A 184 -38.33 -47.72 -6.74
C MET A 184 -38.52 -47.11 -8.14
N ASN A 185 -39.29 -46.03 -8.17
CA ASN A 185 -39.49 -45.16 -9.32
C ASN A 185 -38.14 -44.77 -9.95
N LEU A 186 -37.83 -45.38 -11.08
CA LEU A 186 -36.68 -45.06 -11.91
C LEU A 186 -37.19 -44.80 -13.32
N ASP A 187 -37.67 -43.58 -13.60
CA ASP A 187 -37.76 -43.10 -15.00
C ASP A 187 -38.07 -41.60 -15.25
N LYS A 188 -37.90 -40.67 -14.30
CA LYS A 188 -38.38 -39.27 -14.51
C LYS A 188 -37.46 -38.11 -14.13
N SER A 189 -36.15 -38.31 -13.92
CA SER A 189 -35.32 -37.21 -13.40
C SER A 189 -34.34 -36.53 -14.37
N VAL A 190 -34.23 -36.94 -15.65
CA VAL A 190 -33.26 -36.29 -16.58
C VAL A 190 -33.88 -35.17 -17.42
N GLU A 191 -35.13 -35.32 -17.87
CA GLU A 191 -35.84 -34.27 -18.64
C GLU A 191 -36.05 -32.96 -17.86
N PRO A 192 -36.41 -32.94 -16.56
CA PRO A 192 -36.61 -31.69 -15.83
C PRO A 192 -35.31 -30.91 -15.58
N LEU A 193 -34.17 -31.60 -15.45
CA LEU A 193 -32.86 -31.00 -15.19
C LEU A 193 -32.21 -30.39 -16.44
N MET A 194 -32.69 -30.78 -17.63
CA MET A 194 -32.27 -30.20 -18.91
C MET A 194 -33.10 -28.96 -19.27
N LEU A 195 -34.36 -28.88 -18.80
CA LEU A 195 -35.22 -27.72 -19.00
C LEU A 195 -34.85 -26.52 -18.09
N SER A 196 -34.27 -26.75 -16.91
CA SER A 196 -33.73 -25.68 -16.04
C SER A 196 -32.47 -25.01 -16.61
N SER A 197 -31.85 -25.57 -17.66
CA SER A 197 -30.72 -24.94 -18.36
C SER A 197 -31.12 -23.68 -19.14
N ILE A 198 -32.42 -23.37 -19.22
CA ILE A 198 -32.95 -22.11 -19.77
C ILE A 198 -32.80 -20.95 -18.75
N GLU A 199 -32.62 -21.23 -17.45
CA GLU A 199 -32.46 -20.21 -16.37
C GLU A 199 -31.00 -19.91 -16.00
N GLY A 200 -30.01 -20.53 -16.66
CA GLY A 200 -28.58 -20.17 -16.54
C GLY A 200 -27.77 -20.92 -15.47
N GLU A 201 -28.38 -21.70 -14.57
CA GLU A 201 -27.65 -22.55 -13.61
C GLU A 201 -27.19 -23.89 -14.21
N VAL A 202 -25.91 -24.23 -14.02
CA VAL A 202 -25.33 -25.53 -14.43
C VAL A 202 -25.45 -26.52 -13.29
N GLN A 203 -26.28 -27.55 -13.46
CA GLN A 203 -26.46 -28.60 -12.45
C GLN A 203 -25.64 -29.85 -12.79
N THR A 204 -25.11 -30.52 -11.77
CA THR A 204 -24.33 -31.76 -11.94
C THR A 204 -25.27 -32.96 -12.04
N ILE A 205 -25.27 -33.66 -13.17
CA ILE A 205 -26.09 -34.86 -13.44
C ILE A 205 -25.50 -36.08 -12.71
N LYS A 206 -24.17 -36.22 -12.73
CA LYS A 206 -23.43 -37.24 -11.98
C LYS A 206 -21.98 -36.82 -11.81
N GLN A 207 -21.41 -37.17 -10.66
CA GLN A 207 -19.98 -37.04 -10.39
C GLN A 207 -19.47 -38.25 -9.63
N GLY A 208 -18.20 -38.59 -9.81
CA GLY A 208 -17.60 -39.75 -9.16
C GLY A 208 -16.25 -40.15 -9.74
N TYR A 209 -15.61 -41.12 -9.09
CA TYR A 209 -14.33 -41.64 -9.54
C TYR A 209 -14.53 -42.72 -10.61
N LEU A 210 -13.77 -42.62 -11.70
CA LEU A 210 -13.62 -43.69 -12.69
C LEU A 210 -12.14 -43.93 -12.97
N LEU A 211 -11.81 -45.17 -13.31
CA LEU A 211 -10.50 -45.56 -13.81
C LEU A 211 -10.48 -45.34 -15.32
N LYS A 212 -9.57 -44.47 -15.79
CA LYS A 212 -9.40 -44.18 -17.21
C LYS A 212 -8.16 -44.86 -17.75
N ARG A 213 -8.30 -45.61 -18.85
CA ARG A 213 -7.16 -46.18 -19.58
C ARG A 213 -6.45 -45.11 -20.41
N SER A 214 -5.13 -45.15 -20.40
CA SER A 214 -4.26 -44.32 -21.22
C SER A 214 -4.12 -44.88 -22.63
N SER A 215 -4.18 -44.01 -23.64
CA SER A 215 -4.07 -44.41 -25.05
C SER A 215 -2.64 -44.82 -25.45
N SER A 216 -1.61 -44.40 -24.71
CA SER A 216 -0.20 -44.55 -25.14
C SER A 216 0.56 -45.69 -24.44
N ARG A 217 0.16 -46.06 -23.21
CA ARG A 217 0.87 -47.09 -22.41
C ARG A 217 -0.07 -48.14 -21.79
N GLY A 218 -1.38 -48.06 -22.05
CA GLY A 218 -2.37 -48.97 -21.47
C GLY A 218 -2.57 -48.85 -19.95
N ASP A 219 -1.93 -47.87 -19.29
CA ASP A 219 -2.01 -47.65 -17.84
C ASP A 219 -3.37 -47.09 -17.42
N TRP A 220 -3.90 -47.58 -16.29
CA TRP A 220 -5.15 -47.13 -15.70
C TRP A 220 -4.91 -46.03 -14.66
N LYS A 221 -5.70 -44.94 -14.74
CA LYS A 221 -5.59 -43.83 -13.79
C LYS A 221 -6.95 -43.46 -13.23
N ARG A 222 -7.05 -43.47 -11.90
CA ARG A 222 -8.25 -42.97 -11.19
C ARG A 222 -8.36 -41.47 -11.40
N ARG A 223 -9.53 -41.02 -11.84
CA ARG A 223 -9.85 -39.61 -12.11
C ARG A 223 -11.27 -39.33 -11.62
N PHE A 224 -11.51 -38.10 -11.17
CA PHE A 224 -12.84 -37.64 -10.78
C PHE A 224 -13.51 -37.03 -12.01
N PHE A 225 -14.61 -37.64 -12.45
CA PHE A 225 -15.40 -37.22 -13.59
C PHE A 225 -16.65 -36.48 -13.11
N VAL A 226 -17.05 -35.47 -13.88
CA VAL A 226 -18.26 -34.69 -13.68
C VAL A 226 -18.99 -34.60 -15.01
N LEU A 227 -20.29 -34.94 -15.00
CA LEU A 227 -21.22 -34.78 -16.10
C LEU A 227 -22.22 -33.70 -15.71
N ASP A 228 -22.30 -32.62 -16.48
CA ASP A 228 -23.17 -31.49 -16.21
C ASP A 228 -24.42 -31.42 -17.11
N SER A 229 -25.37 -30.56 -16.74
CA SER A 229 -26.63 -30.32 -17.45
C SER A 229 -26.45 -29.71 -18.84
N ARG A 230 -25.29 -29.12 -19.14
CA ARG A 230 -24.92 -28.61 -20.47
C ARG A 230 -24.42 -29.72 -21.41
N GLY A 231 -24.36 -30.95 -20.92
CA GLY A 231 -23.88 -32.11 -21.65
C GLY A 231 -22.38 -32.17 -21.81
N SER A 232 -21.63 -31.48 -20.95
CA SER A 232 -20.18 -31.58 -20.89
C SER A 232 -19.76 -32.65 -19.88
N LEU A 233 -18.97 -33.62 -20.36
CA LEU A 233 -18.29 -34.58 -19.49
C LEU A 233 -16.84 -34.14 -19.34
N TYR A 234 -16.37 -33.86 -18.14
CA TYR A 234 -14.98 -33.48 -17.91
C TYR A 234 -14.38 -34.18 -16.71
N TYR A 235 -13.05 -34.24 -16.67
CA TYR A 235 -12.32 -34.83 -15.54
C TYR A 235 -11.11 -34.01 -15.16
N TYR A 236 -10.83 -33.98 -13.86
CA TYR A 236 -9.71 -33.21 -13.32
C TYR A 236 -8.39 -34.00 -13.41
N ARG A 237 -7.33 -33.32 -13.83
CA ARG A 237 -5.94 -33.81 -13.75
C ARG A 237 -5.20 -33.02 -12.69
N ASN A 238 -4.59 -33.74 -11.76
CA ASN A 238 -3.63 -33.15 -10.85
C ASN A 238 -2.37 -32.75 -11.64
N LYS A 239 -2.11 -31.45 -11.81
CA LYS A 239 -0.79 -30.97 -12.23
C LYS A 239 0.07 -31.07 -10.96
N GLY A 240 0.84 -32.15 -10.83
CA GLY A 240 1.76 -32.28 -9.71
C GLY A 240 2.60 -31.02 -9.58
N ILE A 241 2.71 -30.48 -8.37
CA ILE A 241 3.66 -29.43 -8.04
C ILE A 241 5.04 -30.00 -8.39
N LYS A 242 5.69 -29.48 -9.44
CA LYS A 242 7.10 -29.80 -9.67
C LYS A 242 7.86 -29.29 -8.45
N PRO A 243 8.55 -30.13 -7.67
CA PRO A 243 9.45 -29.61 -6.67
C PRO A 243 10.59 -28.94 -7.43
N MET A 244 10.61 -27.61 -7.44
CA MET A 244 11.83 -26.88 -7.75
C MET A 244 12.83 -27.26 -6.66
N GLY A 245 13.84 -28.04 -7.04
CA GLY A 245 14.94 -28.41 -6.16
C GLY A 245 15.65 -27.15 -5.70
N TYR A 246 15.57 -26.87 -4.40
CA TYR A 246 16.50 -25.96 -3.75
C TYR A 246 17.85 -26.66 -3.69
N HIS A 247 18.79 -26.25 -4.55
CA HIS A 247 20.20 -26.45 -4.26
C HIS A 247 20.59 -25.47 -3.15
N HIS A 248 20.63 -25.98 -1.92
CA HIS A 248 21.39 -25.35 -0.85
C HIS A 248 22.88 -25.64 -1.07
N GLN A 249 23.65 -24.60 -1.37
CA GLN A 249 25.05 -24.53 -0.96
C GLN A 249 25.12 -23.59 0.24
N HIS A 250 25.39 -24.19 1.40
CA HIS A 250 25.79 -23.50 2.60
C HIS A 250 27.23 -22.99 2.46
N THR A 251 27.43 -21.71 2.75
CA THR A 251 28.58 -21.22 3.54
C THR A 251 28.10 -20.06 4.39
N GLY A 252 28.38 -20.13 5.70
CA GLY A 252 27.64 -19.42 6.74
C GLY A 252 28.13 -18.02 7.06
N SER A 253 27.28 -17.26 7.75
CA SER A 253 27.60 -16.57 8.99
C SER A 253 26.31 -16.05 9.63
N ALA A 254 26.31 -16.00 10.96
CA ALA A 254 25.18 -15.90 11.85
C ALA A 254 24.55 -14.50 11.93
N GLY A 255 23.24 -14.46 12.25
CA GLY A 255 22.45 -13.26 12.50
C GLY A 255 21.00 -13.62 12.78
N ASP A 256 20.77 -14.15 13.98
CA ASP A 256 19.50 -14.69 14.45
C ASP A 256 18.47 -13.57 14.72
N SER A 257 17.33 -13.57 14.01
CA SER A 257 16.08 -12.93 14.45
C SER A 257 14.88 -13.43 13.62
N SER A 258 14.70 -14.74 13.59
CA SER A 258 13.46 -15.36 13.10
C SER A 258 12.33 -15.12 14.11
N GLY A 259 11.61 -14.00 13.96
CA GLY A 259 10.46 -13.65 14.78
C GLY A 259 9.41 -14.78 14.83
N VAL A 260 8.97 -15.10 16.04
CA VAL A 260 7.99 -16.15 16.39
C VAL A 260 6.69 -16.07 15.55
N PHE A 261 6.34 -14.88 15.05
CA PHE A 261 5.18 -14.61 14.20
C PHE A 261 5.29 -15.18 12.77
N ALA A 262 6.49 -15.44 12.25
CA ALA A 262 6.65 -16.07 10.93
C ALA A 262 6.22 -17.55 10.96
N LYS A 263 6.50 -18.26 12.07
CA LYS A 263 6.08 -19.65 12.30
C LYS A 263 4.57 -19.77 12.53
N PHE A 264 3.93 -18.74 13.08
CA PHE A 264 2.48 -18.70 13.29
C PHE A 264 1.72 -18.53 11.96
N ARG A 265 2.17 -17.64 11.07
CA ARG A 265 1.58 -17.48 9.72
C ARG A 265 1.74 -18.73 8.84
N ALA A 266 2.87 -19.42 8.93
CA ALA A 266 3.13 -20.62 8.14
C ALA A 266 2.21 -21.82 8.46
N ARG A 267 1.64 -21.87 9.67
CA ARG A 267 0.69 -22.95 10.05
C ARG A 267 -0.75 -22.64 9.64
N HIS A 268 -1.15 -21.37 9.56
CA HIS A 268 -2.49 -20.97 9.12
C HIS A 268 -2.64 -20.85 7.58
N SER A 269 -1.54 -20.73 6.84
CA SER A 269 -1.54 -20.87 5.37
C SER A 269 -1.73 -22.32 4.87
N ARG A 270 -1.91 -23.29 5.78
CA ARG A 270 -2.35 -24.66 5.44
C ARG A 270 -3.87 -24.82 5.39
N SER A 271 -4.63 -23.73 5.56
CA SER A 271 -6.00 -23.64 5.05
C SER A 271 -5.93 -23.43 3.53
N LEU A 272 -5.69 -24.53 2.81
CA LEU A 272 -5.88 -24.58 1.37
C LEU A 272 -7.39 -24.47 1.13
N SER A 273 -7.87 -23.26 0.82
CA SER A 273 -8.85 -23.19 -0.25
C SER A 273 -8.19 -23.89 -1.44
N PHE A 274 -8.74 -25.02 -1.85
CA PHE A 274 -8.36 -25.68 -3.09
C PHE A 274 -8.74 -24.72 -4.21
N ASN A 275 -7.86 -23.75 -4.49
CA ASN A 275 -8.04 -22.77 -5.53
C ASN A 275 -8.16 -23.55 -6.86
N GLU A 276 -9.28 -23.38 -7.56
CA GLU A 276 -9.61 -24.01 -8.84
C GLU A 276 -8.49 -23.89 -9.90
N GLY A 277 -7.56 -22.95 -9.72
CA GLY A 277 -6.41 -22.72 -10.62
C GLY A 277 -5.35 -23.83 -10.68
N THR A 278 -5.37 -24.85 -9.81
CA THR A 278 -4.33 -25.92 -9.81
C THR A 278 -4.75 -27.22 -10.51
N LEU A 279 -6.05 -27.38 -10.82
CA LEU A 279 -6.58 -28.57 -11.48
C LEU A 279 -6.74 -28.30 -12.98
N GLY A 280 -5.95 -28.98 -13.81
CA GLY A 280 -6.20 -28.96 -15.26
C GLY A 280 -7.43 -29.81 -15.58
N SER A 281 -8.54 -29.22 -16.00
CA SER A 281 -9.71 -29.96 -16.48
C SER A 281 -9.52 -30.38 -17.94
N ARG A 282 -9.96 -31.59 -18.30
CA ARG A 282 -10.08 -32.02 -19.70
C ARG A 282 -11.52 -32.41 -19.99
N THR A 283 -12.12 -31.70 -20.93
CA THR A 283 -13.46 -31.98 -21.43
C THR A 283 -13.42 -33.07 -22.50
N VAL A 284 -14.40 -33.95 -22.42
CA VAL A 284 -14.77 -34.97 -23.40
C VAL A 284 -16.00 -34.42 -24.10
N ASP A 285 -15.84 -34.10 -25.39
CA ASP A 285 -16.98 -33.70 -26.20
C ASP A 285 -17.88 -34.91 -26.45
N LEU A 286 -19.12 -34.83 -26.00
CA LEU A 286 -20.12 -35.88 -26.16
C LEU A 286 -20.95 -35.72 -27.45
N ARG A 287 -20.78 -34.61 -28.19
CA ARG A 287 -21.47 -34.40 -29.48
C ARG A 287 -21.05 -35.49 -30.47
N ALA A 288 -22.04 -36.15 -31.06
CA ALA A 288 -21.84 -37.30 -31.96
C ALA A 288 -21.02 -38.47 -31.35
N SER A 289 -21.05 -38.62 -30.02
CA SER A 289 -20.39 -39.73 -29.33
C SER A 289 -21.29 -40.95 -29.20
N THR A 290 -20.73 -42.14 -29.13
CA THR A 290 -21.46 -43.38 -28.84
C THR A 290 -20.82 -44.14 -27.69
N ILE A 291 -21.64 -44.84 -26.90
CA ILE A 291 -21.15 -45.69 -25.81
C ILE A 291 -21.19 -47.14 -26.24
N LYS A 292 -20.07 -47.84 -26.09
CA LYS A 292 -19.97 -49.28 -26.27
C LYS A 292 -19.75 -49.95 -24.92
N LEU A 293 -20.60 -50.94 -24.61
CA LEU A 293 -20.36 -51.89 -23.54
C LEU A 293 -19.42 -52.97 -24.09
N ASP A 294 -18.27 -53.16 -23.45
CA ASP A 294 -17.36 -54.25 -23.84
C ASP A 294 -17.94 -55.56 -23.29
N THR A 295 -18.75 -56.24 -24.09
CA THR A 295 -19.35 -57.54 -23.76
C THR A 295 -18.54 -58.73 -24.29
N GLU A 296 -17.50 -58.49 -25.11
CA GLU A 296 -16.80 -59.57 -25.85
C GLU A 296 -15.26 -59.55 -25.74
N ASP A 297 -14.64 -58.56 -25.06
CA ASP A 297 -13.20 -58.58 -24.76
C ASP A 297 -12.97 -59.21 -23.38
N THR A 298 -12.39 -60.40 -23.34
CA THR A 298 -12.33 -61.31 -22.17
C THR A 298 -11.52 -60.85 -20.96
N ASP A 299 -10.85 -59.69 -21.00
CA ASP A 299 -9.94 -59.25 -19.91
C ASP A 299 -10.36 -57.97 -19.17
N LEU A 300 -11.48 -57.33 -19.51
CA LEU A 300 -11.86 -56.01 -18.96
C LEU A 300 -13.20 -56.02 -18.20
N ARG A 301 -13.16 -56.30 -16.90
CA ARG A 301 -14.34 -56.28 -16.03
C ARG A 301 -14.84 -54.85 -15.78
N LEU A 302 -16.17 -54.65 -15.81
CA LEU A 302 -16.85 -53.38 -15.48
C LEU A 302 -16.41 -52.17 -16.32
N CYS A 303 -15.90 -52.42 -17.54
CA CYS A 303 -15.48 -51.37 -18.45
C CYS A 303 -16.60 -50.94 -19.41
N PHE A 304 -16.51 -49.70 -19.88
CA PHE A 304 -17.30 -49.14 -20.98
C PHE A 304 -16.45 -48.15 -21.77
N ARG A 305 -16.80 -47.92 -23.03
CA ARG A 305 -16.03 -47.05 -23.93
C ARG A 305 -16.91 -45.92 -24.45
N ILE A 306 -16.38 -44.70 -24.37
CA ILE A 306 -16.96 -43.54 -25.04
C ILE A 306 -16.18 -43.32 -26.33
N LEU A 307 -16.86 -43.49 -27.46
CA LEU A 307 -16.32 -43.31 -28.80
C LEU A 307 -16.69 -41.89 -29.25
N THR A 308 -15.73 -40.97 -29.18
CA THR A 308 -15.87 -39.61 -29.75
C THR A 308 -15.21 -39.56 -31.13
N PRO A 309 -15.60 -38.65 -32.05
CA PRO A 309 -15.01 -38.55 -33.38
C PRO A 309 -13.47 -38.41 -33.39
N LEU A 310 -12.91 -37.82 -32.34
CA LEU A 310 -11.48 -37.55 -32.22
C LEU A 310 -10.74 -38.59 -31.37
N LYS A 311 -11.43 -39.30 -30.48
CA LYS A 311 -10.79 -40.15 -29.47
C LYS A 311 -11.72 -41.18 -28.82
N THR A 312 -11.18 -42.36 -28.54
CA THR A 312 -11.84 -43.37 -27.71
C THR A 312 -11.36 -43.29 -26.25
N TYR A 313 -12.31 -43.25 -25.32
CA TYR A 313 -12.07 -43.25 -23.88
C TYR A 313 -12.55 -44.57 -23.27
N THR A 314 -11.63 -45.42 -22.83
CA THR A 314 -11.95 -46.64 -22.06
C THR A 314 -11.97 -46.31 -20.58
N LEU A 315 -13.13 -46.51 -19.93
CA LEU A 315 -13.39 -46.20 -18.53
C LEU A 315 -13.84 -47.45 -17.79
N GLN A 316 -13.51 -47.54 -16.50
CA GLN A 316 -13.89 -48.64 -15.63
C GLN A 316 -14.54 -48.08 -14.35
N ALA A 317 -15.70 -48.63 -13.99
CA ALA A 317 -16.47 -48.29 -12.80
C ALA A 317 -16.18 -49.26 -11.64
N GLU A 318 -16.55 -48.87 -10.42
CA GLU A 318 -16.25 -49.64 -9.21
C GLU A 318 -17.15 -50.88 -9.04
N ASN A 319 -18.40 -50.82 -9.53
CA ASN A 319 -19.34 -51.95 -9.48
C ASN A 319 -20.29 -51.94 -10.70
N GLY A 320 -21.09 -53.00 -10.86
CA GLY A 320 -22.00 -53.16 -12.00
C GLY A 320 -23.14 -52.14 -12.05
N VAL A 321 -23.63 -51.72 -10.87
CA VAL A 321 -24.70 -50.73 -10.74
C VAL A 321 -24.18 -49.35 -11.15
N ASP A 322 -23.02 -48.94 -10.62
CA ASP A 322 -22.38 -47.67 -10.95
C ASP A 322 -21.98 -47.61 -12.43
N ARG A 323 -21.54 -48.73 -13.02
CA ARG A 323 -21.29 -48.81 -14.47
C ARG A 323 -22.54 -48.49 -15.28
N MET A 324 -23.67 -49.11 -14.93
CA MET A 324 -24.92 -48.92 -15.68
C MET A 324 -25.47 -47.50 -15.47
N ASP A 325 -25.35 -46.94 -14.27
CA ASP A 325 -25.76 -45.57 -13.98
C ASP A 325 -24.94 -44.54 -14.78
N TRP A 326 -23.62 -44.69 -14.85
CA TRP A 326 -22.77 -43.86 -15.71
C TRP A 326 -23.15 -43.98 -17.19
N VAL A 327 -23.35 -45.20 -17.70
CA VAL A 327 -23.70 -45.45 -19.10
C VAL A 327 -25.06 -44.85 -19.45
N ASN A 328 -26.07 -45.06 -18.61
CA ASN A 328 -27.42 -44.55 -18.84
C ASN A 328 -27.45 -43.02 -18.86
N LYS A 329 -26.81 -42.37 -17.87
CA LYS A 329 -26.79 -40.91 -17.77
C LYS A 329 -26.01 -40.24 -18.91
N ILE A 330 -24.86 -40.78 -19.31
CA ILE A 330 -24.11 -40.24 -20.45
C ILE A 330 -24.89 -40.48 -21.76
N THR A 331 -25.54 -41.64 -21.93
CA THR A 331 -26.36 -41.92 -23.11
C THR A 331 -27.55 -40.96 -23.20
N ALA A 332 -28.25 -40.71 -22.09
CA ALA A 332 -29.36 -39.76 -22.05
C ALA A 332 -28.93 -38.34 -22.46
N VAL A 333 -27.75 -37.90 -22.00
CA VAL A 333 -27.16 -36.62 -22.42
C VAL A 333 -26.85 -36.58 -23.91
N ILE A 334 -26.23 -37.63 -24.47
CA ILE A 334 -25.91 -37.72 -25.90
C ILE A 334 -27.19 -37.62 -26.76
N VAL A 335 -28.24 -38.34 -26.38
CA VAL A 335 -29.54 -38.33 -27.09
C VAL A 335 -30.18 -36.94 -27.03
N SER A 336 -30.14 -36.28 -25.87
CA SER A 336 -30.65 -34.91 -25.71
C SER A 336 -29.89 -33.90 -26.59
N LEU A 337 -28.56 -33.99 -26.65
CA LEU A 337 -27.74 -33.13 -27.51
C LEU A 337 -28.03 -33.33 -29.00
N LEU A 338 -28.38 -34.54 -29.43
CA LEU A 338 -28.77 -34.82 -30.82
C LEU A 338 -30.15 -34.23 -31.17
N ASN A 339 -31.12 -34.33 -30.24
CA ASN A 339 -32.48 -33.83 -30.46
C ASN A 339 -32.55 -32.29 -30.51
N SER A 340 -31.75 -31.59 -29.70
CA SER A 340 -31.70 -30.11 -29.73
C SER A 340 -31.12 -29.53 -31.02
N HIS A 341 -30.22 -30.25 -31.70
CA HIS A 341 -29.63 -29.82 -32.97
C HIS A 341 -30.62 -29.90 -34.14
N ILE A 342 -31.56 -30.85 -34.11
CA ILE A 342 -32.60 -31.02 -35.14
C ILE A 342 -33.65 -29.90 -35.07
N GLN A 343 -33.89 -29.36 -33.88
CA GLN A 343 -34.89 -28.30 -33.66
C GLN A 343 -34.41 -26.90 -34.13
N GLN A 344 -33.11 -26.67 -34.21
CA GLN A 344 -32.53 -25.39 -34.66
C GLN A 344 -32.45 -25.22 -36.18
N GLN A 345 -32.60 -26.30 -36.97
CA GLN A 345 -32.54 -26.23 -38.44
C GLN A 345 -33.89 -25.91 -39.12
N HIS A 346 -34.97 -25.70 -38.36
CA HIS A 346 -36.33 -25.63 -38.91
C HIS A 346 -37.09 -24.34 -38.55
N VAL A 347 -36.45 -23.16 -38.61
CA VAL A 347 -37.15 -21.86 -38.61
C VAL A 347 -36.42 -20.84 -39.49
N GLU A 348 -36.63 -20.89 -40.80
CA GLU A 348 -36.45 -19.74 -41.69
C GLU A 348 -37.69 -19.61 -42.60
N ILE A 349 -38.51 -18.58 -42.37
CA ILE A 349 -39.55 -18.12 -43.30
C ILE A 349 -39.45 -16.58 -43.39
N PRO A 350 -39.54 -15.96 -44.59
CA PRO A 350 -39.19 -14.56 -44.83
C PRO A 350 -40.37 -13.60 -44.60
N ARG A 351 -40.11 -12.34 -44.23
CA ARG A 351 -41.12 -11.26 -44.16
C ARG A 351 -40.93 -10.22 -45.28
N PRO A 352 -42.03 -9.64 -45.82
CA PRO A 352 -42.00 -8.67 -46.92
C PRO A 352 -41.90 -7.20 -46.42
N PRO A 353 -41.66 -6.22 -47.32
CA PRO A 353 -41.24 -4.87 -46.95
C PRO A 353 -42.41 -3.87 -46.90
N SER A 354 -42.32 -2.87 -46.03
CA SER A 354 -43.13 -1.65 -46.14
C SER A 354 -42.40 -0.44 -45.54
N ASN A 355 -42.12 0.51 -46.42
CA ASN A 355 -41.55 1.83 -46.17
C ASN A 355 -42.57 2.77 -45.51
N VAL A 356 -42.15 3.53 -44.50
CA VAL A 356 -42.63 4.91 -44.21
C VAL A 356 -41.45 5.73 -43.66
N THR A 357 -41.30 6.97 -44.13
CA THR A 357 -40.12 7.82 -44.02
C THR A 357 -40.30 8.98 -43.01
N SER A 358 -39.40 9.04 -42.00
CA SER A 358 -38.73 10.20 -41.32
C SER A 358 -39.53 11.37 -40.66
N PRO A 359 -38.92 12.26 -39.79
CA PRO A 359 -37.48 12.45 -39.45
C PRO A 359 -37.08 12.73 -37.96
N ASN A 360 -35.78 12.49 -37.70
CA ASN A 360 -34.80 13.13 -36.77
C ASN A 360 -35.07 13.36 -35.26
N SER A 361 -34.30 12.64 -34.43
CA SER A 361 -33.57 13.25 -33.29
C SER A 361 -32.35 12.40 -32.89
N HIS A 362 -31.19 13.05 -32.84
CA HIS A 362 -29.85 12.65 -32.38
C HIS A 362 -29.70 11.33 -31.58
N GLY A 363 -28.95 10.38 -32.16
CA GLY A 363 -28.48 9.17 -31.49
C GLY A 363 -27.05 9.32 -30.99
N THR A 364 -26.89 9.21 -29.67
CA THR A 364 -25.67 8.77 -28.99
C THR A 364 -25.32 7.36 -29.48
N SER A 365 -24.12 7.19 -30.03
CA SER A 365 -23.62 5.89 -30.46
C SER A 365 -23.21 5.06 -29.25
N GLU A 366 -24.10 4.15 -28.83
CA GLU A 366 -23.73 2.96 -28.09
C GLU A 366 -22.88 2.08 -29.01
N ILE A 367 -21.61 1.88 -28.65
CA ILE A 367 -20.70 1.01 -29.39
C ILE A 367 -21.09 -0.43 -29.08
N GLU A 368 -21.59 -1.10 -30.13
CA GLU A 368 -21.80 -2.54 -30.21
C GLU A 368 -20.52 -3.29 -29.80
N GLN A 369 -20.65 -4.20 -28.84
CA GLN A 369 -19.61 -5.15 -28.45
C GLN A 369 -19.37 -6.17 -29.58
N THR A 370 -18.50 -5.81 -30.52
CA THR A 370 -17.81 -6.78 -31.36
C THR A 370 -16.74 -7.50 -30.54
N GLY A 371 -16.73 -8.83 -30.58
CA GLY A 371 -15.73 -9.68 -29.94
C GLY A 371 -14.33 -9.48 -30.49
N TYR A 372 -13.59 -8.53 -29.93
CA TYR A 372 -12.14 -8.46 -30.00
C TYR A 372 -11.57 -8.89 -28.64
N ARG A 373 -10.64 -9.84 -28.67
CA ARG A 373 -9.81 -10.18 -27.50
C ARG A 373 -9.16 -8.88 -26.99
N ALA A 374 -9.53 -8.42 -25.80
CA ALA A 374 -8.93 -7.23 -25.20
C ALA A 374 -7.39 -7.39 -25.16
N GLU A 375 -6.66 -6.40 -25.69
CA GLU A 375 -5.18 -6.39 -25.63
C GLU A 375 -4.73 -6.43 -24.14
N PRO A 376 -3.66 -7.17 -23.80
CA PRO A 376 -3.11 -7.16 -22.45
C PRO A 376 -2.65 -5.76 -22.04
N ILE A 377 -2.92 -5.34 -20.80
CA ILE A 377 -2.52 -4.02 -20.25
C ILE A 377 -1.01 -3.76 -20.43
N SER A 378 -0.18 -4.80 -20.31
CA SER A 378 1.26 -4.68 -20.56
C SER A 378 1.60 -4.23 -21.98
N SER A 379 0.83 -4.67 -22.97
CA SER A 379 1.01 -4.26 -24.37
C SER A 379 0.52 -2.83 -24.59
N LEU A 380 -0.55 -2.42 -23.92
CA LEU A 380 -1.09 -1.06 -24.00
C LEU A 380 -0.10 -0.05 -23.40
N LEU A 381 0.38 -0.30 -22.18
CA LEU A 381 1.22 0.67 -21.47
C LEU A 381 2.63 0.82 -22.06
N ARG A 382 3.19 -0.25 -22.65
CA ARG A 382 4.50 -0.19 -23.32
C ARG A 382 4.51 0.60 -24.62
N LYS A 383 3.34 0.85 -25.24
CA LYS A 383 3.22 1.70 -26.44
C LYS A 383 3.37 3.19 -26.13
N ILE A 384 3.30 3.58 -24.85
CA ILE A 384 3.43 4.97 -24.40
C ILE A 384 4.92 5.40 -24.52
N PRO A 385 5.22 6.66 -24.91
CA PRO A 385 6.60 7.11 -25.06
C PRO A 385 7.50 6.85 -23.83
N GLY A 386 8.60 6.11 -24.07
CA GLY A 386 9.61 5.75 -23.07
C GLY A 386 9.24 4.54 -22.19
N ASN A 387 8.02 4.01 -22.27
CA ASN A 387 7.57 2.85 -21.50
C ASN A 387 8.02 1.51 -22.09
N ASP A 388 8.63 1.53 -23.28
CA ASP A 388 9.28 0.39 -23.92
C ASP A 388 10.55 -0.07 -23.17
N VAL A 389 11.11 0.81 -22.35
CA VAL A 389 12.29 0.56 -21.50
C VAL A 389 12.04 0.93 -20.03
N CYS A 390 12.77 0.29 -19.13
CA CYS A 390 12.76 0.58 -17.70
C CYS A 390 13.21 2.02 -17.44
N ALA A 391 12.45 2.76 -16.62
CA ALA A 391 12.74 4.16 -16.30
C ALA A 391 14.14 4.39 -15.71
N GLU A 392 14.67 3.39 -14.99
CA GLU A 392 15.91 3.51 -14.22
C GLU A 392 17.16 3.05 -15.00
N CYS A 393 17.11 1.83 -15.56
CA CYS A 393 18.28 1.20 -16.17
C CYS A 393 18.16 0.94 -17.68
N SER A 394 17.07 1.41 -18.30
CA SER A 394 16.78 1.25 -19.73
C SER A 394 16.68 -0.21 -20.21
N ALA A 395 16.47 -1.16 -19.29
CA ALA A 395 16.17 -2.55 -19.64
C ALA A 395 14.87 -2.64 -20.44
N VAL A 396 14.89 -3.38 -21.54
CA VAL A 396 13.71 -3.55 -22.43
C VAL A 396 12.56 -4.26 -21.72
N GLU A 397 11.34 -3.99 -22.19
CA GLU A 397 10.11 -4.69 -21.81
C GLU A 397 9.84 -4.71 -20.29
N PRO A 398 9.67 -3.54 -19.64
CA PRO A 398 9.33 -3.49 -18.22
C PRO A 398 7.94 -4.11 -17.95
N ASP A 399 7.85 -4.88 -16.86
CA ASP A 399 6.65 -5.62 -16.43
C ASP A 399 6.14 -5.22 -15.03
N TRP A 400 6.77 -4.20 -14.45
CA TRP A 400 6.41 -3.61 -13.17
C TRP A 400 6.15 -2.13 -13.34
N ALA A 401 5.42 -1.54 -12.42
CA ALA A 401 5.16 -0.10 -12.39
C ALA A 401 5.25 0.45 -10.97
N SER A 402 5.60 1.72 -10.84
CA SER A 402 5.31 2.51 -9.64
C SER A 402 4.14 3.43 -9.92
N LEU A 403 3.01 3.20 -9.24
CA LEU A 403 1.76 3.91 -9.53
C LEU A 403 1.84 5.40 -9.26
N ASN A 404 2.46 5.80 -8.14
CA ASN A 404 2.57 7.20 -7.76
C ASN A 404 3.65 7.95 -8.53
N LEU A 405 4.70 7.26 -8.97
CA LEU A 405 5.71 7.86 -9.82
C LEU A 405 5.30 7.88 -11.30
N GLY A 406 4.28 7.10 -11.70
CA GLY A 406 3.81 7.04 -13.09
C GLY A 406 4.82 6.41 -14.06
N ILE A 407 5.65 5.47 -13.57
CA ILE A 407 6.75 4.87 -14.34
C ILE A 407 6.67 3.35 -14.43
N LEU A 408 7.20 2.79 -15.53
CA LEU A 408 7.44 1.37 -15.73
C LEU A 408 8.88 0.96 -15.41
N LEU A 409 9.02 -0.20 -14.77
CA LEU A 409 10.24 -0.73 -14.18
C LEU A 409 10.47 -2.19 -14.61
N CYS A 410 11.74 -2.58 -14.76
CA CYS A 410 12.11 -3.99 -14.85
C CYS A 410 12.03 -4.67 -13.47
N ILE A 411 12.11 -6.00 -13.44
CA ILE A 411 12.00 -6.78 -12.19
C ILE A 411 13.05 -6.38 -11.14
N GLU A 412 14.29 -6.13 -11.54
CA GLU A 412 15.37 -5.78 -10.61
C GLU A 412 15.17 -4.39 -9.99
N CYS A 413 14.91 -3.37 -10.81
CA CYS A 413 14.63 -2.01 -10.33
C CYS A 413 13.35 -1.98 -9.49
N SER A 414 12.33 -2.77 -9.85
CA SER A 414 11.12 -2.91 -9.03
C SER A 414 11.43 -3.45 -7.62
N GLY A 415 12.43 -4.34 -7.50
CA GLY A 415 12.94 -4.85 -6.23
C GLY A 415 13.54 -3.75 -5.36
N VAL A 416 14.35 -2.86 -5.94
CA VAL A 416 14.89 -1.68 -5.25
C VAL A 416 13.78 -0.73 -4.81
N HIS A 417 12.85 -0.40 -5.71
CA HIS A 417 11.72 0.48 -5.39
C HIS A 417 10.84 -0.04 -4.26
N ARG A 418 10.73 -1.36 -4.07
CA ARG A 418 10.02 -1.96 -2.91
C ARG A 418 10.71 -1.66 -1.58
N ASN A 419 12.04 -1.56 -1.58
CA ASN A 419 12.82 -1.28 -0.37
C ASN A 419 12.73 0.18 0.08
N LEU A 420 12.37 1.10 -0.81
CA LEU A 420 12.13 2.52 -0.47
C LEU A 420 10.88 2.74 0.39
N GLY A 421 9.94 1.78 0.37
CA GLY A 421 8.66 1.89 1.04
C GLY A 421 7.58 2.59 0.21
N VAL A 422 6.31 2.33 0.58
CA VAL A 422 5.12 2.77 -0.20
C VAL A 422 4.87 4.28 -0.18
N HIS A 423 5.51 5.00 0.75
CA HIS A 423 5.46 6.46 0.83
C HIS A 423 6.33 7.13 -0.25
N ILE A 424 7.29 6.41 -0.82
CA ILE A 424 8.13 6.87 -1.93
C ILE A 424 7.70 6.21 -3.24
N SER A 425 7.51 4.89 -3.26
CA SER A 425 7.20 4.14 -4.49
C SER A 425 6.20 3.01 -4.28
N LYS A 426 5.07 3.07 -4.98
CA LYS A 426 3.96 2.10 -4.90
C LYS A 426 4.06 1.08 -6.04
N VAL A 427 4.86 0.03 -5.83
CA VAL A 427 5.18 -0.97 -6.87
C VAL A 427 4.05 -1.98 -7.10
N ARG A 428 3.68 -2.22 -8.37
CA ARG A 428 2.67 -3.20 -8.82
C ARG A 428 3.09 -3.92 -10.10
N SER A 429 2.62 -5.15 -10.28
CA SER A 429 2.87 -5.95 -11.48
C SER A 429 1.87 -5.61 -12.58
N LEU A 430 2.33 -5.54 -13.83
CA LEU A 430 1.44 -5.35 -14.99
C LEU A 430 0.63 -6.62 -15.30
N THR A 431 1.10 -7.79 -14.89
CA THR A 431 0.49 -9.09 -15.23
C THR A 431 -0.16 -9.78 -14.03
N LEU A 432 0.39 -9.62 -12.82
CA LEU A 432 -0.12 -10.30 -11.62
C LEU A 432 -1.21 -9.50 -10.89
N ASP A 433 -1.19 -8.17 -10.97
CA ASP A 433 -2.08 -7.28 -10.19
C ASP A 433 -3.22 -6.69 -11.05
N VAL A 434 -3.96 -7.52 -11.79
CA VAL A 434 -4.94 -7.08 -12.81
C VAL A 434 -6.01 -6.13 -12.27
N LYS A 435 -6.42 -6.28 -11.00
CA LYS A 435 -7.46 -5.44 -10.37
C LYS A 435 -7.01 -4.00 -10.08
N VAL A 436 -5.71 -3.72 -10.10
CA VAL A 436 -5.16 -2.39 -9.81
C VAL A 436 -5.29 -1.45 -11.01
N TRP A 437 -5.32 -1.99 -12.22
CA TRP A 437 -5.29 -1.23 -13.46
C TRP A 437 -6.68 -0.75 -13.86
N GLU A 438 -7.28 0.06 -12.99
CA GLU A 438 -8.51 0.80 -13.27
C GLU A 438 -8.30 1.79 -14.42
N PRO A 439 -9.35 2.17 -15.18
CA PRO A 439 -9.23 3.09 -16.32
C PRO A 439 -8.49 4.40 -16.00
N SER A 440 -8.74 4.99 -14.83
CA SER A 440 -8.08 6.23 -14.40
C SER A 440 -6.58 6.08 -14.18
N ILE A 441 -6.11 4.92 -13.69
CA ILE A 441 -4.67 4.64 -13.57
C ILE A 441 -4.06 4.45 -14.95
N VAL A 442 -4.73 3.70 -15.85
CA VAL A 442 -4.22 3.50 -17.21
C VAL A 442 -4.08 4.84 -17.95
N GLU A 443 -5.08 5.70 -17.84
CA GLU A 443 -5.09 7.03 -18.44
C GLU A 443 -4.06 7.99 -17.80
N LEU A 444 -3.81 7.88 -16.49
CA LEU A 444 -2.71 8.58 -15.83
C LEU A 444 -1.36 8.19 -16.44
N PHE A 445 -1.12 6.90 -16.68
CA PHE A 445 0.10 6.44 -17.33
C PHE A 445 0.19 6.91 -18.80
N CYS A 446 -0.92 6.95 -19.53
CA CYS A 446 -0.97 7.54 -20.88
C CYS A 446 -0.61 9.03 -20.89
N THR A 447 -0.93 9.75 -19.81
CA THR A 447 -0.68 11.20 -19.68
C THR A 447 0.77 11.50 -19.28
N LEU A 448 1.35 10.68 -18.41
CA LEU A 448 2.72 10.84 -17.92
C LEU A 448 3.71 10.09 -18.81
N GLY A 449 3.81 8.77 -18.63
CA GLY A 449 4.81 7.94 -19.30
C GLY A 449 6.24 8.18 -18.80
N ASN A 450 7.08 7.15 -18.94
CA ASN A 450 8.48 7.19 -18.53
C ASN A 450 9.26 8.35 -19.15
N GLY A 451 8.99 8.68 -20.41
CA GLY A 451 9.66 9.79 -21.09
C GLY A 451 9.47 11.12 -20.37
N TYR A 452 8.22 11.48 -20.06
CA TYR A 452 7.89 12.70 -19.33
C TYR A 452 8.40 12.65 -17.89
N CYS A 453 8.13 11.55 -17.16
CA CYS A 453 8.57 11.42 -15.78
C CYS A 453 10.08 11.57 -15.65
N ASN A 454 10.87 10.91 -16.52
CA ASN A 454 12.32 11.03 -16.51
C ASN A 454 12.79 12.43 -16.90
N SER A 455 12.10 13.15 -17.78
CA SER A 455 12.45 14.55 -18.08
C SER A 455 12.43 15.45 -16.84
N ILE A 456 11.59 15.13 -15.86
CA ILE A 456 11.50 15.85 -14.58
C ILE A 456 12.55 15.32 -13.61
N TRP A 457 12.56 14.02 -13.37
CA TRP A 457 13.40 13.38 -12.35
C TRP A 457 14.89 13.30 -12.74
N GLU A 458 15.22 13.49 -14.01
CA GLU A 458 16.59 13.43 -14.56
C GLU A 458 17.00 14.75 -15.23
N GLY A 459 16.29 15.85 -14.96
CA GLY A 459 16.52 17.13 -15.64
C GLY A 459 17.97 17.63 -15.60
N SER A 460 18.68 17.42 -14.49
CA SER A 460 20.09 17.81 -14.35
C SER A 460 21.05 16.98 -15.21
N LEU A 461 20.68 15.74 -15.55
CA LEU A 461 21.45 14.91 -16.48
C LEU A 461 21.26 15.38 -17.93
N LEU A 462 20.06 15.83 -18.29
CA LEU A 462 19.74 16.33 -19.64
C LEU A 462 20.40 17.67 -19.97
N LYS A 463 20.59 18.57 -18.99
CA LYS A 463 21.27 19.86 -19.21
C LYS A 463 22.76 19.70 -19.57
N ASN A 464 23.44 18.72 -18.99
CA ASN A 464 24.88 18.50 -19.17
C ASN A 464 25.27 17.95 -20.55
N GLU A 465 24.31 17.48 -21.36
CA GLU A 465 24.58 17.06 -22.75
C GLU A 465 24.59 18.25 -23.73
N SER A 466 24.18 19.45 -23.30
CA SER A 466 23.92 20.59 -24.21
C SER A 466 24.90 21.77 -24.12
N VAL A 467 25.84 21.80 -23.17
CA VAL A 467 26.74 22.94 -22.95
C VAL A 467 28.18 22.49 -22.71
N ASP A 468 29.04 22.75 -23.71
CA ASP A 468 30.50 22.74 -23.57
C ASP A 468 30.94 23.95 -22.70
N GLU A 469 30.88 23.85 -21.37
CA GLU A 469 31.67 24.73 -20.49
C GLU A 469 32.20 23.99 -19.25
N PRO A 470 33.52 24.08 -18.96
CA PRO A 470 34.12 23.39 -17.83
C PRO A 470 34.22 24.34 -16.63
N LYS A 471 33.31 24.23 -15.66
CA LYS A 471 33.54 24.49 -14.21
C LYS A 471 32.24 24.42 -13.40
N ALA A 472 31.99 23.25 -12.79
CA ALA A 472 31.40 23.15 -11.46
C ALA A 472 31.56 21.71 -10.96
N THR A 473 32.21 21.55 -9.81
CA THR A 473 32.28 20.31 -9.03
C THR A 473 30.86 19.80 -8.74
N SER A 474 30.35 18.88 -9.57
CA SER A 474 29.04 18.25 -9.38
C SER A 474 29.21 16.74 -9.30
N THR A 475 28.63 16.16 -8.24
CA THR A 475 28.64 14.74 -7.93
C THR A 475 27.76 13.99 -8.95
N SER A 476 28.27 13.73 -10.16
CA SER A 476 27.48 13.13 -11.23
C SER A 476 27.23 11.65 -10.93
N VAL A 477 26.02 11.30 -10.48
CA VAL A 477 25.57 9.90 -10.40
C VAL A 477 25.16 9.46 -11.81
N PRO A 478 25.90 8.54 -12.47
CA PRO A 478 25.60 8.14 -13.84
C PRO A 478 24.34 7.26 -13.90
N LYS A 479 23.58 7.36 -14.99
CA LYS A 479 22.42 6.48 -15.24
C LYS A 479 22.91 5.05 -15.50
N PRO A 480 22.41 4.04 -14.74
CA PRO A 480 22.83 2.66 -14.91
C PRO A 480 22.27 2.05 -16.20
N CYS A 481 22.92 1.00 -16.70
CA CYS A 481 22.43 0.15 -17.77
C CYS A 481 21.82 -1.15 -17.23
N ALA A 482 21.13 -1.90 -18.10
CA ALA A 482 20.48 -3.15 -17.73
C ALA A 482 21.43 -4.20 -17.12
N LYS A 483 22.72 -4.19 -17.52
CA LYS A 483 23.73 -5.17 -17.08
C LYS A 483 24.48 -4.77 -15.81
N ASP A 484 24.28 -3.56 -15.32
CA ASP A 484 25.00 -3.08 -14.14
C ASP A 484 24.55 -3.80 -12.87
N VAL A 485 25.46 -3.87 -11.89
CA VAL A 485 25.21 -4.51 -10.60
C VAL A 485 24.09 -3.77 -9.86
N ILE A 486 23.25 -4.51 -9.13
CA ILE A 486 22.09 -3.96 -8.42
C ILE A 486 22.44 -2.82 -7.45
N SER A 487 23.65 -2.83 -6.86
CA SER A 487 24.13 -1.76 -5.98
C SER A 487 24.33 -0.41 -6.68
N LEU A 488 24.66 -0.41 -7.98
CA LEU A 488 24.71 0.83 -8.77
C LEU A 488 23.29 1.34 -9.08
N LYS A 489 22.38 0.43 -9.41
CA LYS A 489 20.96 0.75 -9.62
C LYS A 489 20.33 1.33 -8.35
N GLU A 490 20.64 0.76 -7.20
CA GLU A 490 20.18 1.23 -5.89
C GLU A 490 20.66 2.65 -5.59
N LYS A 491 21.96 2.92 -5.74
CA LYS A 491 22.51 4.28 -5.54
C LYS A 491 21.85 5.32 -6.46
N TYR A 492 21.64 4.97 -7.73
CA TYR A 492 20.98 5.85 -8.69
C TYR A 492 19.52 6.14 -8.30
N ILE A 493 18.75 5.10 -7.97
CA ILE A 493 17.34 5.21 -7.58
C ILE A 493 17.19 6.04 -6.29
N HIS A 494 18.07 5.85 -5.31
CA HIS A 494 18.11 6.66 -4.09
C HIS A 494 18.40 8.14 -4.41
N ALA A 495 19.44 8.41 -5.19
CA ALA A 495 19.79 9.77 -5.59
C ALA A 495 18.64 10.46 -6.35
N LYS A 496 17.89 9.70 -7.17
CA LYS A 496 16.78 10.19 -7.99
C LYS A 496 15.54 10.53 -7.17
N TYR A 497 15.06 9.61 -6.33
CA TYR A 497 13.74 9.74 -5.67
C TYR A 497 13.79 10.08 -4.18
N VAL A 498 14.85 9.68 -3.47
CA VAL A 498 15.00 9.93 -2.02
C VAL A 498 15.70 11.28 -1.81
N ASP A 499 16.88 11.42 -2.40
CA ASP A 499 17.71 12.60 -2.22
C ASP A 499 17.37 13.73 -3.22
N LYS A 500 16.57 13.42 -4.25
CA LYS A 500 16.14 14.33 -5.32
C LYS A 500 17.28 15.13 -5.97
N LEU A 501 18.47 14.53 -6.09
CA LEU A 501 19.69 15.20 -6.56
C LEU A 501 19.69 15.47 -8.08
N LEU A 502 18.86 14.75 -8.83
CA LEU A 502 18.84 14.78 -10.30
C LEU A 502 17.77 15.72 -10.88
N ILE A 503 16.91 16.27 -10.03
CA ILE A 503 15.87 17.23 -10.41
C ILE A 503 16.48 18.62 -10.58
N ILE A 504 16.04 19.37 -11.60
CA ILE A 504 16.33 20.81 -11.70
C ILE A 504 15.39 21.53 -10.74
N LYS A 505 15.94 22.16 -9.71
CA LYS A 505 15.19 23.10 -8.86
C LYS A 505 15.19 24.45 -9.56
N ASP A 506 14.00 24.96 -9.88
CA ASP A 506 13.86 26.31 -10.43
C ASP A 506 14.44 27.30 -9.40
N ALA A 507 15.42 28.11 -9.81
CA ALA A 507 15.95 29.17 -8.97
C ALA A 507 14.84 30.20 -8.82
N LEU A 508 14.21 30.26 -7.63
CA LEU A 508 13.13 31.19 -7.34
C LEU A 508 13.60 32.62 -7.66
N GLN A 509 13.18 33.18 -8.78
CA GLN A 509 13.44 34.58 -9.09
C GLN A 509 12.53 35.45 -8.21
N PRO A 510 12.96 36.63 -7.77
CA PRO A 510 12.09 37.54 -7.03
C PRO A 510 10.92 37.97 -7.94
N GLY A 511 9.73 37.40 -7.71
CA GLY A 511 8.51 37.74 -8.46
C GLY A 511 7.75 36.55 -9.07
N ASP A 512 8.30 35.34 -9.06
CA ASP A 512 7.55 34.16 -9.53
C ASP A 512 6.48 33.74 -8.50
N PRO A 513 5.24 33.42 -8.92
CA PRO A 513 4.21 32.95 -8.00
C PRO A 513 4.70 31.71 -7.25
N PRO A 514 4.44 31.61 -5.94
CA PRO A 514 4.88 30.47 -5.14
C PRO A 514 4.35 29.17 -5.77
N ASN A 515 5.11 28.07 -5.67
CA ASN A 515 4.71 26.73 -6.15
C ASN A 515 3.29 26.34 -5.72
N LEU A 516 2.82 26.90 -4.60
CA LEU A 516 1.47 26.76 -4.11
C LEU A 516 0.40 27.38 -5.03
N THR A 517 0.53 28.64 -5.43
CA THR A 517 -0.44 29.26 -6.37
C THR A 517 -0.45 28.54 -7.71
N ASN A 518 0.71 28.10 -8.19
CA ASN A 518 0.84 27.37 -9.45
C ASN A 518 0.13 26.01 -9.43
N ILE A 519 0.22 25.25 -8.33
CA ILE A 519 -0.47 23.94 -8.25
C ILE A 519 -1.99 24.12 -8.19
N TRP A 520 -2.47 25.14 -7.46
CA TRP A 520 -3.89 25.47 -7.41
C TRP A 520 -4.43 25.87 -8.79
N GLN A 521 -3.69 26.70 -9.52
CA GLN A 521 -4.05 27.08 -10.88
C GLN A 521 -4.00 25.89 -11.84
N ALA A 522 -2.97 25.03 -11.72
CA ALA A 522 -2.82 23.84 -12.57
C ALA A 522 -3.99 22.86 -12.37
N VAL A 523 -4.41 22.61 -11.12
CA VAL A 523 -5.61 21.80 -10.81
C VAL A 523 -6.86 22.44 -11.39
N LYS A 524 -7.02 23.77 -11.23
CA LYS A 524 -8.17 24.50 -11.79
C LYS A 524 -8.25 24.43 -13.32
N THR A 525 -7.12 24.43 -14.00
CA THR A 525 -7.02 24.31 -15.47
C THR A 525 -6.95 22.85 -15.96
N ASP A 526 -7.08 21.87 -15.05
CA ASP A 526 -7.00 20.44 -15.35
C ASP A 526 -5.67 20.01 -16.03
N ASN A 527 -4.56 20.64 -15.66
CA ASN A 527 -3.24 20.36 -16.21
C ASN A 527 -2.49 19.31 -15.35
N ILE A 528 -2.78 18.03 -15.62
CA ILE A 528 -2.25 16.87 -14.88
C ILE A 528 -0.71 16.83 -14.89
N GLN A 529 -0.10 17.12 -16.06
CA GLN A 529 1.36 17.09 -16.21
C GLN A 529 2.05 18.14 -15.35
N GLU A 530 1.51 19.36 -15.29
CA GLU A 530 2.06 20.43 -14.45
C GLU A 530 1.84 20.17 -12.96
N VAL A 531 0.68 19.63 -12.57
CA VAL A 531 0.42 19.19 -11.19
C VAL A 531 1.44 18.13 -10.77
N TYR A 532 1.69 17.12 -11.61
CA TYR A 532 2.70 16.09 -11.35
C TYR A 532 4.10 16.71 -11.20
N ARG A 533 4.48 17.63 -12.09
CA ARG A 533 5.79 18.32 -12.04
C ARG A 533 5.97 19.06 -10.71
N LEU A 534 5.00 19.88 -10.32
CA LEU A 534 5.03 20.66 -9.09
C LEU A 534 5.10 19.76 -7.84
N LEU A 535 4.37 18.64 -7.83
CA LEU A 535 4.43 17.65 -6.74
C LEU A 535 5.79 16.95 -6.67
N ALA A 536 6.40 16.63 -7.81
CA ALA A 536 7.70 15.96 -7.87
C ALA A 536 8.84 16.86 -7.36
N ILE A 537 8.88 18.12 -7.80
CA ILE A 537 9.96 19.07 -7.44
C ILE A 537 9.84 19.62 -6.02
N SER A 538 8.64 19.60 -5.41
CA SER A 538 8.44 20.14 -4.08
C SER A 538 9.21 19.35 -3.00
N GLU A 539 9.84 20.07 -2.07
CA GLU A 539 10.47 19.48 -0.87
C GLU A 539 9.48 19.27 0.27
N THR A 540 8.36 20.00 0.26
CA THR A 540 7.30 19.93 1.26
C THR A 540 6.04 19.28 0.70
N ASN A 541 5.19 18.75 1.59
CA ASN A 541 3.94 18.11 1.20
C ASN A 541 2.87 19.14 0.79
N ILE A 542 2.90 19.58 -0.47
CA ILE A 542 1.96 20.56 -1.02
C ILE A 542 0.60 19.96 -1.43
N VAL A 543 0.44 18.63 -1.44
CA VAL A 543 -0.79 17.98 -1.94
C VAL A 543 -2.01 18.24 -1.04
N ASN A 544 -1.76 18.52 0.24
CA ASN A 544 -2.76 18.69 1.30
C ASN A 544 -2.92 20.15 1.74
N THR A 545 -2.40 21.09 0.97
CA THR A 545 -2.56 22.51 1.25
C THR A 545 -3.99 22.95 1.05
N THR A 546 -4.42 23.93 1.83
CA THR A 546 -5.73 24.54 1.72
C THR A 546 -5.68 25.79 0.85
N PHE A 547 -6.84 26.22 0.35
CA PHE A 547 -6.97 27.44 -0.43
C PHE A 547 -6.46 28.67 0.33
N ASP A 548 -6.65 28.67 1.65
CA ASP A 548 -6.25 29.75 2.55
C ASP A 548 -4.73 29.87 2.65
N ASP A 549 -4.02 28.74 2.57
CA ASP A 549 -2.56 28.71 2.52
C ASP A 549 -2.04 29.38 1.23
N ALA A 550 -2.75 29.21 0.10
CA ALA A 550 -2.38 29.81 -1.17
C ALA A 550 -2.63 31.33 -1.19
N VAL A 551 -3.79 31.77 -0.70
CA VAL A 551 -4.19 33.19 -0.70
C VAL A 551 -3.46 34.01 0.37
N SER A 552 -3.15 33.41 1.53
CA SER A 552 -2.38 34.10 2.57
C SER A 552 -0.99 34.52 2.08
N ILE A 553 -0.37 33.75 1.18
CA ILE A 553 0.93 34.09 0.59
C ILE A 553 0.83 35.27 -0.40
N GLU A 554 -0.29 35.43 -1.11
CA GLU A 554 -0.54 36.59 -1.98
C GLU A 554 -0.62 37.90 -1.18
N LEU A 555 -1.20 37.86 0.04
CA LEU A 555 -1.27 39.02 0.94
C LEU A 555 0.11 39.47 1.43
N TYR A 556 1.05 38.55 1.67
CA TYR A 556 2.41 38.92 2.10
C TYR A 556 3.23 39.60 0.99
N HIS A 557 2.94 39.35 -0.28
CA HIS A 557 3.66 39.97 -1.39
C HIS A 557 3.16 41.38 -1.76
N HIS A 558 1.95 41.76 -1.36
CA HIS A 558 1.39 43.10 -1.63
C HIS A 558 1.57 44.12 -0.50
N VAL A 559 2.10 43.73 0.66
CA VAL A 559 2.25 44.61 1.84
C VAL A 559 3.65 45.26 1.94
N VAL A 560 4.56 45.00 1.00
CA VAL A 560 5.92 45.57 1.04
C VAL A 560 5.98 47.06 0.63
N ASP A 561 4.86 47.67 0.20
CA ASP A 561 4.78 49.08 -0.18
C ASP A 561 3.90 49.97 0.72
N ALA A 562 3.76 49.65 2.02
CA ALA A 562 3.20 50.61 2.97
C ALA A 562 3.88 50.52 4.34
N GLN A 563 4.40 51.67 4.77
CA GLN A 563 5.14 51.90 6.01
C GLN A 563 4.36 51.54 7.28
N ASP A 564 5.12 51.01 8.26
CA ASP A 564 4.94 51.08 9.72
C ASP A 564 3.51 51.05 10.29
N SER A 565 3.18 49.96 10.99
CA SER A 565 2.89 50.02 12.44
C SER A 565 2.57 48.64 13.03
N SER A 566 3.36 48.28 14.03
CA SER A 566 3.03 47.49 15.23
C SER A 566 1.77 46.61 15.19
N LEU A 567 1.95 45.29 15.29
CA LEU A 567 1.29 44.41 16.27
C LEU A 567 1.69 42.94 16.04
N GLU A 568 2.77 42.53 16.70
CA GLU A 568 2.94 41.14 17.13
C GLU A 568 1.97 40.90 18.28
N SER A 569 0.97 40.03 18.09
CA SER A 569 0.38 39.14 19.10
C SER A 569 -0.92 38.54 18.55
N GLN A 570 -1.04 37.21 18.65
CA GLN A 570 -2.24 36.34 18.48
C GLN A 570 -2.02 35.21 17.44
N LYS A 571 -1.20 34.22 17.80
CA LYS A 571 -1.28 32.85 17.24
C LYS A 571 -1.46 31.86 18.40
N GLU A 572 -2.54 32.03 19.14
CA GLU A 572 -3.00 31.06 20.15
C GLU A 572 -4.46 31.39 20.51
N GLN A 573 -5.38 31.12 19.60
CA GLN A 573 -6.79 30.97 19.94
C GLN A 573 -7.47 30.12 18.87
N LYS A 574 -7.75 28.89 19.27
CA LYS A 574 -8.65 27.95 18.60
C LYS A 574 -10.07 28.49 18.86
N GLU A 575 -10.44 29.59 18.19
CA GLU A 575 -11.78 30.16 18.33
C GLU A 575 -12.82 29.14 17.87
N GLN A 576 -14.01 29.18 18.46
CA GLN A 576 -15.17 28.46 17.95
C GLN A 576 -15.62 29.18 16.67
N HIS A 577 -15.47 28.53 15.51
CA HIS A 577 -15.68 29.20 14.22
C HIS A 577 -17.13 29.04 13.77
N ASP A 578 -17.83 30.16 13.63
CA ASP A 578 -19.23 30.27 13.22
C ASP A 578 -19.35 30.29 11.67
N PRO A 579 -19.99 29.30 11.03
CA PRO A 579 -20.15 29.24 9.57
C PRO A 579 -21.01 30.38 8.98
N LEU A 580 -21.73 31.15 9.80
CA LEU A 580 -22.45 32.37 9.37
C LEU A 580 -21.52 33.55 9.06
N ALA A 581 -20.22 33.46 9.42
CA ALA A 581 -19.24 34.52 9.23
C ALA A 581 -18.59 34.55 7.82
N CYS A 582 -18.87 33.58 6.94
CA CYS A 582 -18.30 33.56 5.60
C CYS A 582 -18.89 34.70 4.73
N GLN A 583 -18.12 35.77 4.53
CA GLN A 583 -18.54 36.95 3.75
C GLN A 583 -18.95 36.62 2.30
N ARG A 584 -18.42 35.55 1.68
CA ARG A 584 -18.79 35.13 0.32
C ARG A 584 -20.16 34.43 0.21
N ILE A 585 -20.75 34.00 1.33
CA ILE A 585 -22.13 33.46 1.36
C ILE A 585 -23.16 34.60 1.17
N LYS A 586 -22.85 35.82 1.60
CA LYS A 586 -23.75 36.99 1.47
C LYS A 586 -23.96 37.44 0.02
N ASP A 587 -23.00 37.18 -0.87
CA ASP A 587 -23.03 37.70 -2.24
C ASP A 587 -23.61 36.70 -3.27
N SER A 588 -23.65 35.39 -2.95
CA SER A 588 -24.00 34.35 -3.94
C SER A 588 -25.19 33.46 -3.58
N ASN A 589 -25.70 33.47 -2.34
CA ASN A 589 -26.74 32.56 -1.85
C ASN A 589 -26.44 31.05 -2.05
N ASP A 590 -25.20 30.67 -2.42
CA ASP A 590 -24.77 29.28 -2.58
C ASP A 590 -23.56 28.98 -1.68
N PRO A 591 -23.73 28.24 -0.57
CA PRO A 591 -22.63 27.80 0.28
C PRO A 591 -21.66 26.84 -0.45
N GLY A 592 -21.98 26.37 -1.66
CA GLY A 592 -21.10 25.63 -2.55
C GLY A 592 -19.90 26.43 -3.11
N ASN A 593 -19.95 27.76 -3.06
CA ASN A 593 -18.92 28.64 -3.64
C ASN A 593 -17.83 29.11 -2.64
N CYS A 594 -17.92 28.71 -1.38
CA CYS A 594 -16.86 28.98 -0.40
C CYS A 594 -15.68 28.03 -0.63
N LEU A 595 -14.51 28.58 -1.02
CA LEU A 595 -13.26 27.83 -1.16
C LEU A 595 -12.45 27.78 0.15
N GLN A 596 -12.93 28.40 1.23
CA GLN A 596 -12.23 28.42 2.52
C GLN A 596 -12.01 27.00 3.04
N GLY A 597 -10.80 26.69 3.49
CA GLY A 597 -10.40 25.36 3.96
C GLY A 597 -10.46 24.25 2.89
N CYS A 598 -10.84 24.55 1.64
CA CYS A 598 -10.84 23.54 0.58
C CYS A 598 -9.41 23.10 0.28
N SER A 599 -9.24 21.84 -0.06
CA SER A 599 -7.96 21.28 -0.51
C SER A 599 -7.92 21.11 -2.03
N LEU A 600 -6.76 20.76 -2.59
CA LEU A 600 -6.64 20.42 -4.01
C LEU A 600 -7.61 19.29 -4.42
N LEU A 601 -7.88 18.35 -3.53
CA LEU A 601 -8.81 17.25 -3.79
C LEU A 601 -10.27 17.74 -3.88
N HIS A 602 -10.66 18.73 -3.06
CA HIS A 602 -11.96 19.38 -3.17
C HIS A 602 -12.11 20.10 -4.52
N LEU A 603 -11.07 20.83 -4.93
CA LEU A 603 -11.06 21.52 -6.22
C LEU A 603 -11.13 20.54 -7.40
N ALA A 604 -10.42 19.42 -7.33
CA ALA A 604 -10.48 18.38 -8.36
C ALA A 604 -11.89 17.77 -8.51
N CYS A 605 -12.66 17.66 -7.42
CA CYS A 605 -14.05 17.22 -7.47
C CYS A 605 -14.95 18.16 -8.29
N GLN A 606 -14.61 19.45 -8.38
CA GLN A 606 -15.33 20.43 -9.21
C GLN A 606 -15.04 20.26 -10.70
N GLY A 607 -13.80 19.86 -11.06
CA GLY A 607 -13.35 19.71 -12.44
C GLY A 607 -13.87 18.45 -13.15
N GLY A 608 -14.32 17.44 -12.41
CA GLY A 608 -14.92 16.22 -12.99
C GLY A 608 -13.92 15.21 -13.55
N ASN A 609 -12.60 15.50 -13.53
CA ASN A 609 -11.57 14.63 -14.08
C ASN A 609 -11.08 13.57 -13.06
N CYS A 610 -11.41 12.30 -13.29
CA CYS A 610 -10.97 11.16 -12.47
C CYS A 610 -9.44 11.01 -12.41
N VAL A 611 -8.71 11.38 -13.48
CA VAL A 611 -7.26 11.23 -13.57
C VAL A 611 -6.54 12.23 -12.67
N MET A 612 -7.03 13.48 -12.63
CA MET A 612 -6.53 14.50 -11.68
C MET A 612 -6.73 14.04 -10.23
N LEU A 613 -7.92 13.50 -9.93
CA LEU A 613 -8.24 12.98 -8.60
C LEU A 613 -7.32 11.79 -8.24
N GLU A 614 -7.10 10.88 -9.18
CA GLU A 614 -6.20 9.75 -9.03
C GLU A 614 -4.76 10.18 -8.77
N LEU A 615 -4.25 11.16 -9.53
CA LEU A 615 -2.90 11.71 -9.34
C LEU A 615 -2.72 12.24 -7.91
N LEU A 616 -3.64 13.08 -7.44
CA LEU A 616 -3.57 13.66 -6.09
C LEU A 616 -3.62 12.58 -5.00
N LEU A 617 -4.49 11.57 -5.14
CA LEU A 617 -4.55 10.43 -4.21
C LEU A 617 -3.26 9.59 -4.23
N GLN A 618 -2.65 9.40 -5.40
CA GLN A 618 -1.39 8.66 -5.50
C GLN A 618 -0.25 9.37 -4.76
N PHE A 619 -0.27 10.71 -4.72
CA PHE A 619 0.66 11.55 -3.96
C PHE A 619 0.26 11.77 -2.49
N GLY A 620 -0.82 11.14 -2.01
CA GLY A 620 -1.18 11.14 -0.59
C GLY A 620 -2.09 12.29 -0.17
N ALA A 621 -2.92 12.81 -1.09
CA ALA A 621 -4.04 13.66 -0.72
C ALA A 621 -4.95 12.95 0.30
N ASP A 622 -5.30 13.66 1.38
CA ASP A 622 -6.23 13.16 2.39
C ASP A 622 -7.64 13.14 1.81
N ILE A 623 -8.11 11.93 1.53
CA ILE A 623 -9.41 11.65 0.94
C ILE A 623 -10.59 12.12 1.80
N ASN A 624 -10.36 12.34 3.10
CA ASN A 624 -11.37 12.71 4.08
C ASN A 624 -11.12 14.12 4.67
N MET A 625 -10.24 14.93 4.07
CA MET A 625 -10.01 16.30 4.52
C MET A 625 -11.33 17.08 4.56
N ARG A 626 -11.52 17.95 5.54
CA ARG A 626 -12.75 18.72 5.71
C ARG A 626 -12.49 20.18 5.36
N ASP A 627 -13.36 20.77 4.56
CA ASP A 627 -13.36 22.21 4.29
C ASP A 627 -13.89 23.01 5.49
N PHE A 628 -13.98 24.33 5.34
CA PHE A 628 -14.47 25.23 6.40
C PHE A 628 -15.91 24.93 6.85
N HIS A 629 -16.71 24.22 6.05
CA HIS A 629 -18.08 23.81 6.39
C HIS A 629 -18.15 22.34 6.85
N GLY A 630 -17.00 21.73 7.17
CA GLY A 630 -16.92 20.34 7.59
C GLY A 630 -17.15 19.33 6.46
N ARG A 631 -17.30 19.77 5.21
CA ARG A 631 -17.60 18.91 4.05
C ARG A 631 -16.32 18.24 3.56
N THR A 632 -16.43 16.99 3.16
CA THR A 632 -15.31 16.24 2.55
C THR A 632 -15.35 16.31 1.01
N PRO A 633 -14.29 15.88 0.29
CA PRO A 633 -14.33 15.80 -1.16
C PRO A 633 -15.49 14.95 -1.70
N LEU A 634 -15.92 13.93 -0.93
CA LEU A 634 -17.09 13.13 -1.25
C LEU A 634 -18.39 13.95 -1.18
N HIS A 635 -18.56 14.82 -0.19
CA HIS A 635 -19.71 15.73 -0.11
C HIS A 635 -19.76 16.67 -1.32
N HIS A 636 -18.60 17.17 -1.79
CA HIS A 636 -18.53 18.00 -2.99
C HIS A 636 -18.95 17.22 -4.25
N CYS A 637 -18.49 15.98 -4.43
CA CYS A 637 -18.93 15.14 -5.55
C CYS A 637 -20.45 14.93 -5.54
N VAL A 638 -21.01 14.61 -4.38
CA VAL A 638 -22.46 14.42 -4.20
C VAL A 638 -23.22 15.71 -4.47
N ALA A 639 -22.76 16.84 -3.93
CA ALA A 639 -23.39 18.14 -4.13
C ALA A 639 -23.40 18.56 -5.61
N LEU A 640 -22.36 18.20 -6.37
CA LEU A 640 -22.27 18.46 -7.81
C LEU A 640 -23.02 17.42 -8.66
N GLY A 641 -23.56 16.36 -8.06
CA GLY A 641 -24.20 15.26 -8.78
C GLY A 641 -23.22 14.38 -9.57
N ASN A 642 -21.92 14.45 -9.27
CA ASN A 642 -20.91 13.66 -9.95
C ASN A 642 -20.76 12.27 -9.33
N ASN A 643 -21.69 11.39 -9.69
CA ASN A 643 -21.72 10.01 -9.19
C ASN A 643 -20.46 9.22 -9.53
N SER A 644 -19.82 9.51 -10.67
CA SER A 644 -18.62 8.79 -11.10
C SER A 644 -17.43 9.04 -10.15
N LEU A 645 -17.17 10.31 -9.81
CA LEU A 645 -16.13 10.68 -8.84
C LEU A 645 -16.49 10.24 -7.42
N ALA A 646 -17.76 10.34 -7.03
CA ALA A 646 -18.20 9.86 -5.72
C ALA A 646 -17.91 8.36 -5.55
N LYS A 647 -18.25 7.54 -6.56
CA LYS A 647 -17.91 6.10 -6.57
C LYS A 647 -16.41 5.86 -6.58
N HIS A 648 -15.64 6.66 -7.32
CA HIS A 648 -14.16 6.56 -7.33
C HIS A 648 -13.58 6.81 -5.93
N LEU A 649 -13.97 7.89 -5.28
CA LEU A 649 -13.55 8.23 -3.92
C LEU A 649 -13.90 7.12 -2.91
N LEU A 650 -15.12 6.57 -2.98
CA LEU A 650 -15.55 5.47 -2.10
C LEU A 650 -14.71 4.21 -2.29
N ARG A 651 -14.42 3.82 -3.55
CA ARG A 651 -13.51 2.68 -3.85
C ARG A 651 -12.09 2.92 -3.36
N ARG A 652 -11.67 4.19 -3.23
CA ARG A 652 -10.37 4.61 -2.70
C ARG A 652 -10.35 4.84 -1.18
N GLY A 653 -11.46 4.56 -0.48
CA GLY A 653 -11.53 4.58 0.98
C GLY A 653 -12.03 5.89 1.60
N ALA A 654 -12.79 6.69 0.83
CA ALA A 654 -13.52 7.82 1.40
C ALA A 654 -14.57 7.30 2.40
N LYS A 655 -14.67 7.95 3.57
CA LYS A 655 -15.63 7.59 4.61
C LYS A 655 -16.96 8.32 4.35
N SER A 656 -18.02 7.57 4.08
CA SER A 656 -19.36 8.15 3.89
C SER A 656 -20.00 8.60 5.21
N SER A 657 -19.54 8.05 6.34
CA SER A 657 -20.01 8.34 7.70
C SER A 657 -19.61 9.70 8.27
N ILE A 658 -18.67 10.41 7.63
CA ILE A 658 -18.30 11.77 8.08
C ILE A 658 -19.47 12.70 7.79
N THR A 659 -19.84 13.50 8.79
CA THR A 659 -20.87 14.53 8.66
C THR A 659 -20.26 15.90 8.44
N ASP A 660 -20.95 16.74 7.68
CA ASP A 660 -20.64 18.16 7.58
C ASP A 660 -21.08 18.94 8.83
N GLU A 661 -20.86 20.25 8.86
CA GLU A 661 -21.28 21.09 10.02
C GLU A 661 -22.80 21.19 10.19
N GLY A 662 -23.58 20.88 9.15
CA GLY A 662 -25.02 20.70 9.26
C GLY A 662 -25.42 19.38 9.91
N GLY A 663 -24.45 18.54 10.26
CA GLY A 663 -24.68 17.21 10.83
C GLY A 663 -25.08 16.16 9.80
N LEU A 664 -25.00 16.47 8.51
CA LEU A 664 -25.44 15.58 7.44
C LEU A 664 -24.26 14.86 6.81
N SER A 665 -24.40 13.56 6.64
CA SER A 665 -23.50 12.70 5.88
C SER A 665 -23.63 12.91 4.38
N ALA A 666 -22.69 12.37 3.61
CA ALA A 666 -22.73 12.41 2.16
C ALA A 666 -24.01 11.74 1.59
N LEU A 667 -24.51 10.69 2.25
CA LEU A 667 -25.77 10.03 1.87
C LEU A 667 -26.98 10.95 2.10
N GLU A 668 -27.06 11.57 3.28
CA GLU A 668 -28.18 12.44 3.63
C GLU A 668 -28.21 13.68 2.73
N ARG A 669 -27.04 14.26 2.40
CA ARG A 669 -26.93 15.34 1.41
C ARG A 669 -27.36 14.92 0.01
N ALA A 670 -27.04 13.69 -0.40
CA ALA A 670 -27.52 13.18 -1.68
C ALA A 670 -29.05 13.08 -1.70
N MET A 671 -29.66 12.61 -0.61
CA MET A 671 -31.11 12.48 -0.46
C MET A 671 -31.84 13.82 -0.40
N GLU A 672 -31.26 14.85 0.24
CA GLU A 672 -31.81 16.22 0.25
C GLU A 672 -31.92 16.80 -1.17
N LYS A 673 -30.97 16.48 -2.05
CA LYS A 673 -30.99 16.95 -3.46
C LYS A 673 -31.94 16.14 -4.35
N GLY A 674 -32.39 14.98 -3.91
CA GLY A 674 -33.34 14.12 -4.62
C GLY A 674 -33.05 12.63 -4.48
N ALA A 675 -33.88 11.79 -5.08
CA ALA A 675 -33.65 10.34 -5.06
C ALA A 675 -32.36 9.97 -5.80
N ILE A 676 -31.48 9.21 -5.13
CA ILE A 676 -30.28 8.65 -5.76
C ILE A 676 -30.74 7.64 -6.82
N LYS A 677 -30.52 7.97 -8.10
CA LYS A 677 -30.86 7.11 -9.24
C LYS A 677 -29.82 6.01 -9.49
N ASP A 678 -28.60 6.19 -8.98
CA ASP A 678 -27.49 5.26 -9.16
C ASP A 678 -27.46 4.28 -7.98
N GLU A 679 -28.00 3.07 -8.20
CA GLU A 679 -28.09 2.02 -7.17
C GLU A 679 -26.72 1.65 -6.59
N GLU A 680 -25.68 1.64 -7.42
CA GLU A 680 -24.32 1.32 -6.99
C GLU A 680 -23.78 2.38 -6.03
N LEU A 681 -23.99 3.67 -6.35
CA LEU A 681 -23.61 4.77 -5.47
C LEU A 681 -24.38 4.72 -4.14
N PHE A 682 -25.67 4.42 -4.19
CA PHE A 682 -26.50 4.28 -2.98
C PHE A 682 -25.94 3.18 -2.05
N ILE A 683 -25.62 2.01 -2.61
CA ILE A 683 -25.03 0.89 -1.85
C ILE A 683 -23.69 1.29 -1.25
N LEU A 684 -22.82 1.94 -2.03
CA LEU A 684 -21.50 2.35 -1.57
C LEU A 684 -21.61 3.38 -0.43
N LEU A 685 -22.48 4.38 -0.56
CA LEU A 685 -22.70 5.40 0.48
C LEU A 685 -23.26 4.80 1.79
N ASN A 686 -24.10 3.75 1.70
CA ASN A 686 -24.70 3.09 2.85
C ASN A 686 -23.80 2.04 3.51
N GLY A 687 -22.79 1.52 2.79
CA GLY A 687 -21.97 0.38 3.22
C GLY A 687 -20.51 0.68 3.58
N SER A 688 -20.08 1.95 3.61
CA SER A 688 -18.66 2.34 3.78
C SER A 688 -18.32 3.09 5.07
#